data_AF-A0A928L7A0-F1
#
_entry.id   AF-A0A928L7A0-F1
#
_cell.length_a   1.000
_cell.length_b   1.000
_cell.length_c   1.000
_cell.angle_alpha   90.00
_cell.angle_beta   90.00
_cell.angle_gamma   90.00
#
_symmetry.space_group_name_H-M   'P 1'
#
loop_
_entity.id
_entity.type
_entity.pdbx_description
1 polymer ?
#
loop_
_entity_poly.entity_id
_entity_poly.type
_entity_poly.pdbx_seq_one_letter_code
_entity_poly.pdbx_strand_id
1 'polypeptide(L)'
;MPMRSGSKYEREADFMYHSFMKRAKAVLLSSAMLVGAMTVPGSAPATVSAADTDNYAKLLQYTMYFYDANMCGSQVSENTALNWRGDCHTGDEVVGGFHDAGDHAVFGLPQGYTAATLGWGYYEFKDSYDKLGLTSHLRTITDYFAKFFKDSTVLSGGSVSKFLYQKGDGDVDHQYWGPPEAQESQQGTRKMFWTSGGASDIAAEYAAALAVNYLNFGNEEDLTYAKALYDFSTKYNAVATEGCSAFYESEDYADDQAWAAGFLYLATKDSKYKSFMDNYFATGNRQWGEVYYTHCWNNVNLGAACLYAETGADWKWANSYVSKTATGSAFVPIQQWGSTRLNTGLQLPALVVSKHTSNDYTAWCKAQTAMILGDNSIDKCMVVGFSDNSAKNPHHRAASGYASYGEVNKSTTVHPTNSKTLVGALVGGPKSSDFSTYVDSMQDYVCNEVAIDYNAAIVGVAAALYEKFGTGSVDSSIVGVGDVDTPPTPGSSTTSSTTTTSTSVTTNNPGSEETVELEVSKSDNKWIVMTNGATELEIKISGGVAGAQANGGYGYWDNNANAWSDNSWNTVYFDSTGNATFTIDIPASVSTDKVEIQVYYYAMWDNGSSSMVNQDQSKLDFNVYANVPVVTTSSTTTTTTTTTTTTTTTTTTTTTTTTTSSTSTDPLDVLPGDVNCDGLVKVGDVILLNRFLGEDQTIHITSQGMVNADIDGNGVTGDDSVSILKIIAGLL
;
A
#
# COMPACT_ATOMS: atom_id res chain seq x y z
N MET A 1 -71.29 11.37 11.90
CA MET A 1 -71.76 12.72 11.49
C MET A 1 -71.96 13.56 12.75
N PRO A 2 -71.63 14.86 12.77
CA PRO A 2 -71.69 15.77 11.63
C PRO A 2 -70.35 16.34 11.14
N MET A 3 -70.37 16.72 9.86
CA MET A 3 -69.36 17.45 9.09
C MET A 3 -69.46 18.97 9.31
N ARG A 4 -68.35 19.68 9.10
CA ARG A 4 -68.24 20.96 8.36
C ARG A 4 -66.74 21.24 8.12
N SER A 5 -66.19 20.92 6.95
CA SER A 5 -66.11 21.73 5.72
C SER A 5 -65.24 23.00 5.86
N GLY A 6 -63.92 22.83 5.66
CA GLY A 6 -62.97 23.89 5.28
C GLY A 6 -62.37 23.54 3.92
N SER A 7 -62.36 24.51 3.01
CA SER A 7 -62.44 24.34 1.55
C SER A 7 -61.17 23.79 0.88
N LYS A 8 -61.36 23.12 -0.27
CA LYS A 8 -60.31 22.54 -1.12
C LYS A 8 -59.40 23.58 -1.80
N TYR A 9 -59.73 24.87 -1.68
CA TYR A 9 -59.00 25.97 -2.32
C TYR A 9 -57.83 26.53 -1.49
N GLU A 10 -57.79 26.30 -0.17
CA GLU A 10 -56.67 26.74 0.68
C GLU A 10 -55.48 25.77 0.65
N ARG A 11 -55.72 24.48 0.34
CA ARG A 11 -54.65 23.47 0.21
C ARG A 11 -53.96 23.44 -1.15
N GLU A 12 -54.59 24.00 -2.19
CA GLU A 12 -53.98 24.09 -3.53
C GLU A 12 -53.09 25.34 -3.69
N ALA A 13 -53.34 26.42 -2.94
CA ALA A 13 -52.46 27.60 -2.94
C ALA A 13 -51.11 27.35 -2.23
N ASP A 14 -51.11 26.59 -1.12
CA ASP A 14 -49.89 26.22 -0.39
C ASP A 14 -49.01 25.20 -1.14
N PHE A 15 -49.65 24.31 -1.90
CA PHE A 15 -48.97 23.34 -2.76
C PHE A 15 -48.37 23.99 -4.02
N MET A 16 -49.04 25.01 -4.58
CA MET A 16 -48.50 25.77 -5.72
C MET A 16 -47.38 26.74 -5.32
N TYR A 17 -47.40 27.33 -4.12
CA TYR A 17 -46.30 28.18 -3.64
C TYR A 17 -45.01 27.37 -3.38
N HIS A 18 -45.12 26.16 -2.79
CA HIS A 18 -43.98 25.27 -2.57
C HIS A 18 -43.48 24.57 -3.85
N SER A 19 -44.36 24.33 -4.83
CA SER A 19 -43.98 23.78 -6.15
C SER A 19 -43.28 24.84 -7.03
N PHE A 20 -43.67 26.10 -6.91
CA PHE A 20 -43.05 27.21 -7.65
C PHE A 20 -41.68 27.62 -7.08
N MET A 21 -41.48 27.56 -5.74
CA MET A 21 -40.16 27.78 -5.13
C MET A 21 -39.16 26.64 -5.37
N LYS A 22 -39.63 25.38 -5.51
CA LYS A 22 -38.76 24.24 -5.90
C LYS A 22 -38.37 24.26 -7.38
N ARG A 23 -39.20 24.83 -8.26
CA ARG A 23 -38.90 25.00 -9.70
C ARG A 23 -38.05 26.24 -10.01
N ALA A 24 -38.00 27.24 -9.12
CA ALA A 24 -37.14 28.42 -9.28
C ALA A 24 -35.67 28.19 -8.87
N LYS A 25 -35.35 27.09 -8.15
CA LYS A 25 -33.96 26.71 -7.80
C LYS A 25 -33.30 25.75 -8.80
N ALA A 26 -34.01 25.31 -9.84
CA ALA A 26 -33.55 24.31 -10.80
C ALA A 26 -33.36 24.83 -12.26
N VAL A 27 -33.31 26.15 -12.47
CA VAL A 27 -33.14 26.77 -13.82
C VAL A 27 -32.00 27.81 -13.86
N LEU A 28 -30.94 27.64 -13.07
CA LEU A 28 -29.75 28.51 -13.15
C LEU A 28 -28.44 27.71 -13.17
N LEU A 29 -28.34 26.73 -14.07
CA LEU A 29 -27.08 26.18 -14.55
C LEU A 29 -27.22 25.88 -16.05
N SER A 30 -27.10 26.91 -16.87
CA SER A 30 -26.66 26.82 -18.28
C SER A 30 -26.78 28.18 -18.99
N SER A 31 -25.76 29.04 -18.88
CA SER A 31 -25.29 29.91 -19.99
C SER A 31 -24.20 30.90 -19.54
N ALA A 32 -23.00 30.67 -20.09
CA ALA A 32 -21.85 31.53 -20.44
C ALA A 32 -21.64 32.97 -19.88
N MET A 33 -20.35 33.27 -19.67
CA MET A 33 -19.68 34.54 -19.31
C MET A 33 -20.13 35.80 -20.08
N LEU A 34 -20.21 36.96 -19.39
CA LEU A 34 -19.39 38.17 -19.66
C LEU A 34 -19.62 39.31 -18.62
N VAL A 35 -18.51 39.80 -18.04
CA VAL A 35 -18.18 41.15 -17.51
C VAL A 35 -19.26 42.01 -16.84
N GLY A 36 -19.04 42.29 -15.55
CA GLY A 36 -19.61 43.43 -14.83
C GLY A 36 -18.83 43.74 -13.55
N ALA A 37 -17.78 44.56 -13.66
CA ALA A 37 -16.99 45.02 -12.52
C ALA A 37 -17.79 46.03 -11.68
N MET A 38 -18.09 45.67 -10.43
CA MET A 38 -18.35 46.62 -9.34
C MET A 38 -17.67 46.11 -8.07
N THR A 39 -16.66 46.86 -7.64
CA THR A 39 -15.87 46.63 -6.43
C THR A 39 -16.68 46.90 -5.17
N VAL A 40 -16.87 45.90 -4.32
CA VAL A 40 -17.20 46.05 -2.90
C VAL A 40 -16.00 45.53 -2.11
N PRO A 41 -15.43 46.28 -1.16
CA PRO A 41 -14.29 45.83 -0.38
C PRO A 41 -14.74 45.00 0.83
N GLY A 42 -14.07 43.88 1.08
CA GLY A 42 -13.93 43.34 2.44
C GLY A 42 -14.75 42.11 2.79
N SER A 43 -14.49 40.99 2.12
CA SER A 43 -14.48 39.66 2.74
C SER A 43 -13.54 38.79 1.91
N ALA A 44 -12.53 38.20 2.56
CA ALA A 44 -11.69 37.20 1.90
C ALA A 44 -12.63 36.12 1.32
N PRO A 45 -12.50 35.75 0.03
CA PRO A 45 -13.25 34.61 -0.47
C PRO A 45 -12.83 33.41 0.39
N ALA A 46 -13.80 32.76 1.02
CA ALA A 46 -13.58 31.39 1.46
C ALA A 46 -13.12 30.64 0.22
N THR A 47 -11.90 30.13 0.24
CA THR A 47 -11.43 29.18 -0.74
C THR A 47 -12.33 27.95 -0.60
N VAL A 48 -13.36 27.86 -1.43
CA VAL A 48 -14.03 26.59 -1.69
C VAL A 48 -12.95 25.76 -2.39
N SER A 49 -12.27 24.91 -1.63
CA SER A 49 -11.41 23.87 -2.22
C SER A 49 -12.32 23.08 -3.16
N ALA A 50 -11.97 22.99 -4.44
CA ALA A 50 -12.66 22.08 -5.33
C ALA A 50 -12.51 20.68 -4.72
N ALA A 51 -13.62 20.07 -4.30
CA ALA A 51 -13.59 18.79 -3.63
C ALA A 51 -12.89 17.76 -4.53
N ASP A 52 -11.89 17.06 -3.99
CA ASP A 52 -10.98 16.12 -4.67
C ASP A 52 -11.69 14.80 -5.06
N THR A 53 -12.97 14.89 -5.42
CA THR A 53 -13.95 13.79 -5.55
C THR A 53 -13.76 12.92 -6.79
N ASP A 54 -12.84 13.29 -7.67
CA ASP A 54 -12.45 12.51 -8.85
C ASP A 54 -10.95 12.22 -8.93
N ASN A 55 -10.18 12.48 -7.87
CA ASN A 55 -8.75 12.12 -7.82
C ASN A 55 -8.56 10.67 -7.38
N TYR A 56 -8.76 9.76 -8.33
CA TYR A 56 -8.68 8.32 -8.08
C TYR A 56 -7.25 7.83 -7.90
N ALA A 57 -6.25 8.52 -8.47
CA ALA A 57 -4.85 8.24 -8.22
C ALA A 57 -4.49 8.42 -6.73
N LYS A 58 -4.88 9.57 -6.16
CA LYS A 58 -4.73 9.82 -4.72
C LYS A 58 -5.58 8.88 -3.90
N LEU A 59 -6.81 8.55 -4.32
CA LEU A 59 -7.65 7.63 -3.56
C LEU A 59 -6.98 6.26 -3.44
N LEU A 60 -6.41 5.77 -4.55
CA LEU A 60 -5.68 4.51 -4.59
C LEU A 60 -4.47 4.53 -3.66
N GLN A 61 -3.66 5.60 -3.72
CA GLN A 61 -2.52 5.78 -2.85
C GLN A 61 -2.93 5.82 -1.37
N TYR A 62 -3.91 6.66 -1.03
CA TYR A 62 -4.29 6.92 0.35
C TYR A 62 -4.88 5.68 1.01
N THR A 63 -5.81 5.00 0.34
CA THR A 63 -6.54 3.86 0.93
C THR A 63 -5.66 2.67 1.30
N MET A 64 -4.43 2.58 0.76
CA MET A 64 -3.46 1.57 1.18
C MET A 64 -2.77 1.88 2.51
N TYR A 65 -2.58 3.17 2.87
CA TYR A 65 -1.91 3.55 4.13
C TYR A 65 -2.65 3.15 5.41
N PHE A 66 -3.94 2.81 5.30
CA PHE A 66 -4.66 2.22 6.42
C PHE A 66 -4.08 0.85 6.82
N TYR A 67 -3.58 0.06 5.86
CA TYR A 67 -2.97 -1.23 6.16
C TYR A 67 -1.67 -1.06 6.94
N ASP A 68 -0.84 -0.08 6.59
CA ASP A 68 0.36 0.29 7.37
C ASP A 68 0.01 0.64 8.82
N ALA A 69 -1.15 1.27 9.04
CA ALA A 69 -1.65 1.64 10.36
C ALA A 69 -2.16 0.46 11.18
N ASN A 70 -2.43 -0.68 10.54
CA ASN A 70 -2.97 -1.88 11.15
C ASN A 70 -2.00 -3.06 11.12
N MET A 71 -0.79 -2.94 10.54
CA MET A 71 0.23 -4.00 10.61
C MET A 71 0.57 -4.35 12.06
N CYS A 72 0.71 -5.64 12.35
CA CYS A 72 1.05 -6.17 13.66
C CYS A 72 2.26 -7.11 13.56
N GLY A 73 3.21 -7.02 14.49
CA GLY A 73 4.33 -7.97 14.57
C GLY A 73 5.67 -7.29 14.80
N SER A 74 6.75 -8.05 14.57
CA SER A 74 8.14 -7.62 14.78
C SER A 74 8.79 -6.99 13.55
N GLN A 75 8.02 -6.74 12.50
CA GLN A 75 8.49 -6.19 11.23
C GLN A 75 7.63 -4.99 10.82
N VAL A 76 6.92 -4.38 11.77
CA VAL A 76 6.08 -3.21 11.48
C VAL A 76 6.99 -2.04 11.17
N SER A 77 8.03 -1.82 11.98
CA SER A 77 9.00 -0.72 11.80
C SER A 77 9.71 -0.76 10.44
N GLU A 78 9.82 -1.95 9.84
CA GLU A 78 10.51 -2.21 8.58
C GLU A 78 9.60 -2.07 7.36
N ASN A 79 8.30 -2.34 7.51
CA ASN A 79 7.35 -2.44 6.39
C ASN A 79 6.32 -1.31 6.36
N THR A 80 6.08 -0.63 7.48
CA THR A 80 5.13 0.47 7.56
C THR A 80 5.70 1.71 6.89
N ALA A 81 4.89 2.37 6.08
CA ALA A 81 5.19 3.71 5.59
C ALA A 81 4.92 4.81 6.64
N LEU A 82 4.37 4.47 7.81
CA LEU A 82 3.93 5.45 8.80
C LEU A 82 4.99 5.74 9.87
N ASN A 83 5.25 7.02 10.13
CA ASN A 83 6.28 7.44 11.10
C ASN A 83 5.85 7.35 12.58
N TRP A 84 4.68 6.78 12.85
CA TRP A 84 4.08 6.73 14.17
C TRP A 84 3.62 5.33 14.60
N ARG A 85 3.81 4.33 13.74
CA ARG A 85 3.63 2.90 14.07
C ARG A 85 5.00 2.27 14.32
N GLY A 86 5.01 1.25 15.16
CA GLY A 86 6.20 0.44 15.42
C GLY A 86 5.84 -1.00 15.73
N ASP A 87 6.86 -1.79 16.04
CA ASP A 87 6.68 -3.21 16.35
C ASP A 87 5.78 -3.42 17.57
N CYS A 88 4.88 -4.38 17.46
CA CYS A 88 3.90 -4.70 18.49
C CYS A 88 3.60 -6.20 18.52
N HIS A 89 3.19 -6.71 19.68
CA HIS A 89 2.87 -8.13 19.89
C HIS A 89 3.95 -9.11 19.38
N THR A 90 5.23 -8.73 19.52
CA THR A 90 6.39 -9.46 18.99
C THR A 90 6.62 -10.82 19.66
N GLY A 91 6.01 -11.06 20.82
CA GLY A 91 6.09 -12.31 21.57
C GLY A 91 4.96 -13.31 21.30
N ASP A 92 4.03 -13.02 20.38
CA ASP A 92 2.94 -13.94 20.02
C ASP A 92 3.47 -15.26 19.43
N GLU A 93 2.77 -16.38 19.67
CA GLU A 93 3.10 -17.70 19.07
C GLU A 93 3.20 -17.61 17.53
N VAL A 94 2.29 -16.86 16.93
CA VAL A 94 2.34 -16.49 15.51
C VAL A 94 2.40 -14.96 15.41
N VAL A 95 3.59 -14.46 15.09
CA VAL A 95 3.87 -13.03 14.88
C VAL A 95 3.40 -12.62 13.48
N GLY A 96 2.96 -11.38 13.31
CA GLY A 96 2.47 -10.88 12.03
C GLY A 96 0.96 -10.64 11.98
N GLY A 97 0.45 -10.45 10.77
CA GLY A 97 -0.95 -10.17 10.48
C GLY A 97 -1.30 -8.70 10.67
N PHE A 98 -2.59 -8.38 10.56
CA PHE A 98 -3.09 -7.03 10.74
C PHE A 98 -4.05 -6.99 11.94
N HIS A 99 -4.05 -5.92 12.71
CA HIS A 99 -5.18 -5.62 13.59
C HIS A 99 -6.42 -5.40 12.74
N ASP A 100 -7.55 -5.96 13.15
CA ASP A 100 -8.73 -6.03 12.31
C ASP A 100 -9.37 -4.66 12.06
N ALA A 101 -9.65 -3.92 13.14
CA ALA A 101 -10.41 -2.70 13.08
C ALA A 101 -9.72 -1.57 13.85
N GLY A 102 -10.46 -0.86 14.70
CA GLY A 102 -9.88 -0.02 15.74
C GLY A 102 -9.26 -0.74 16.92
N ASP A 103 -9.37 -2.07 16.96
CA ASP A 103 -8.92 -2.98 18.02
C ASP A 103 -7.57 -3.61 17.69
N HIS A 104 -7.11 -4.59 18.48
CA HIS A 104 -5.85 -5.28 18.21
C HIS A 104 -6.01 -6.80 18.05
N ALA A 105 -7.24 -7.31 18.08
CA ALA A 105 -7.52 -8.69 17.69
C ALA A 105 -7.24 -8.89 16.19
N VAL A 106 -6.87 -10.12 15.83
CA VAL A 106 -6.58 -10.53 14.45
C VAL A 106 -7.55 -11.66 14.11
N PHE A 107 -8.66 -11.33 13.45
CA PHE A 107 -9.70 -12.28 13.07
C PHE A 107 -9.41 -12.85 11.68
N GLY A 108 -9.31 -14.17 11.52
CA GLY A 108 -8.83 -14.75 10.26
C GLY A 108 -9.75 -14.53 9.06
N LEU A 109 -11.08 -14.56 9.26
CA LEU A 109 -12.04 -14.39 8.16
C LEU A 109 -11.86 -13.05 7.42
N PRO A 110 -11.93 -11.87 8.09
CA PRO A 110 -11.68 -10.59 7.44
C PRO A 110 -10.23 -10.41 6.96
N GLN A 111 -9.23 -11.09 7.53
CA GLN A 111 -7.85 -11.05 7.00
C GLN A 111 -7.79 -11.67 5.61
N GLY A 112 -8.32 -12.89 5.48
CA GLY A 112 -8.30 -13.63 4.21
C GLY A 112 -9.11 -12.91 3.14
N TYR A 113 -10.34 -12.47 3.47
CA TYR A 113 -11.17 -11.64 2.60
C TYR A 113 -10.43 -10.39 2.11
N THR A 114 -9.80 -9.67 3.03
CA THR A 114 -9.08 -8.42 2.71
C THR A 114 -7.95 -8.70 1.73
N ALA A 115 -7.08 -9.65 2.05
CA ALA A 115 -5.92 -10.00 1.24
C ALA A 115 -6.34 -10.50 -0.15
N ALA A 116 -7.35 -11.37 -0.22
CA ALA A 116 -7.90 -11.87 -1.48
C ALA A 116 -8.52 -10.75 -2.31
N THR A 117 -9.25 -9.82 -1.70
CA THR A 117 -9.91 -8.70 -2.40
C THR A 117 -8.91 -7.64 -2.87
N LEU A 118 -7.86 -7.34 -2.09
CA LEU A 118 -6.74 -6.49 -2.52
C LEU A 118 -6.01 -7.11 -3.72
N GLY A 119 -5.68 -8.39 -3.60
CA GLY A 119 -5.07 -9.16 -4.69
C GLY A 119 -5.95 -9.21 -5.94
N TRP A 120 -7.28 -9.34 -5.77
CA TRP A 120 -8.23 -9.30 -6.89
C TRP A 120 -8.27 -7.94 -7.57
N GLY A 121 -8.30 -6.86 -6.79
CA GLY A 121 -8.27 -5.49 -7.31
C GLY A 121 -7.03 -5.22 -8.17
N TYR A 122 -5.87 -5.75 -7.78
CA TYR A 122 -4.65 -5.67 -8.59
C TYR A 122 -4.65 -6.63 -9.77
N TYR A 123 -5.13 -7.85 -9.60
CA TYR A 123 -5.29 -8.82 -10.69
C TYR A 123 -6.11 -8.22 -11.84
N GLU A 124 -7.19 -7.53 -11.50
CA GLU A 124 -8.05 -6.87 -12.47
C GLU A 124 -7.45 -5.55 -12.99
N PHE A 125 -6.97 -4.67 -12.13
CA PHE A 125 -6.66 -3.28 -12.51
C PHE A 125 -5.16 -2.96 -12.38
N LYS A 126 -4.30 -3.94 -12.68
CA LYS A 126 -2.83 -3.88 -12.54
C LYS A 126 -2.21 -2.61 -13.12
N ASP A 127 -2.66 -2.23 -14.31
CA ASP A 127 -2.19 -1.07 -15.06
C ASP A 127 -2.25 0.22 -14.25
N SER A 128 -3.28 0.40 -13.41
CA SER A 128 -3.44 1.58 -12.57
C SER A 128 -2.36 1.66 -11.50
N TYR A 129 -2.06 0.54 -10.83
CA TYR A 129 -1.01 0.47 -9.82
C TYR A 129 0.37 0.71 -10.43
N ASP A 130 0.67 0.06 -11.56
CA ASP A 130 1.95 0.20 -12.24
C ASP A 130 2.19 1.64 -12.72
N LYS A 131 1.20 2.25 -13.37
CA LYS A 131 1.31 3.63 -13.90
C LYS A 131 1.51 4.66 -12.80
N LEU A 132 0.99 4.39 -11.60
CA LEU A 132 1.08 5.29 -10.45
C LEU A 132 2.26 4.95 -9.51
N GLY A 133 3.00 3.87 -9.76
CA GLY A 133 4.10 3.41 -8.90
C GLY A 133 3.66 2.77 -7.59
N LEU A 134 2.40 2.37 -7.50
CA LEU A 134 1.78 1.89 -6.27
C LEU A 134 1.90 0.38 -6.07
N THR A 135 2.43 -0.34 -7.07
CA THR A 135 2.61 -1.79 -7.04
C THR A 135 3.51 -2.26 -5.88
N SER A 136 4.58 -1.53 -5.57
CA SER A 136 5.50 -1.92 -4.48
C SER A 136 4.80 -1.85 -3.11
N HIS A 137 4.08 -0.77 -2.85
CA HIS A 137 3.37 -0.58 -1.59
C HIS A 137 2.25 -1.62 -1.41
N LEU A 138 1.45 -1.87 -2.46
CA LEU A 138 0.46 -2.95 -2.45
C LEU A 138 1.13 -4.30 -2.16
N ARG A 139 2.24 -4.60 -2.83
CA ARG A 139 2.94 -5.88 -2.67
C ARG A 139 3.47 -6.06 -1.25
N THR A 140 4.00 -5.01 -0.62
CA THR A 140 4.39 -5.05 0.80
C THR A 140 3.21 -5.49 1.67
N ILE A 141 2.02 -4.93 1.43
CA ILE A 141 0.81 -5.26 2.19
C ILE A 141 0.38 -6.72 1.94
N THR A 142 0.27 -7.14 0.67
CA THR A 142 -0.22 -8.49 0.34
C THR A 142 0.78 -9.59 0.71
N ASP A 143 2.09 -9.34 0.60
CA ASP A 143 3.12 -10.27 1.05
C ASP A 143 3.12 -10.41 2.58
N TYR A 144 2.80 -9.34 3.33
CA TYR A 144 2.66 -9.40 4.79
C TYR A 144 1.48 -10.29 5.22
N PHE A 145 0.33 -10.17 4.52
CA PHE A 145 -0.81 -11.08 4.71
C PHE A 145 -0.43 -12.52 4.35
N ALA A 146 0.16 -12.74 3.16
CA ALA A 146 0.54 -14.06 2.68
C ALA A 146 1.51 -14.75 3.66
N LYS A 147 2.51 -14.02 4.16
CA LYS A 147 3.42 -14.50 5.19
C LYS A 147 2.67 -14.94 6.45
N PHE A 148 1.76 -14.11 6.96
CA PHE A 148 0.97 -14.45 8.15
C PHE A 148 0.11 -15.70 7.95
N PHE A 149 -0.51 -15.90 6.79
CA PHE A 149 -1.31 -17.10 6.50
C PHE A 149 -0.47 -18.38 6.45
N LYS A 150 0.74 -18.29 5.88
CA LYS A 150 1.70 -19.40 5.86
C LYS A 150 2.22 -19.73 7.26
N ASP A 151 2.60 -18.72 8.03
CA ASP A 151 3.06 -18.88 9.42
C ASP A 151 1.93 -19.41 10.33
N SER A 152 0.68 -19.07 10.02
CA SER A 152 -0.51 -19.58 10.68
C SER A 152 -0.84 -21.02 10.31
N THR A 153 -0.13 -21.66 9.37
CA THR A 153 -0.51 -22.97 8.81
C THR A 153 0.60 -24.01 8.97
N VAL A 154 0.30 -25.12 9.64
CA VAL A 154 1.26 -26.21 9.83
C VAL A 154 0.97 -27.36 8.86
N LEU A 155 1.88 -27.56 7.90
CA LEU A 155 1.80 -28.67 6.95
C LEU A 155 2.47 -29.94 7.50
N SER A 156 1.85 -31.10 7.25
CA SER A 156 2.42 -32.43 7.48
C SER A 156 2.18 -33.29 6.24
N GLY A 157 3.26 -33.70 5.57
CA GLY A 157 3.17 -34.46 4.31
C GLY A 157 2.43 -33.71 3.19
N GLY A 158 2.51 -32.38 3.16
CA GLY A 158 1.82 -31.53 2.17
C GLY A 158 0.34 -31.24 2.46
N SER A 159 -0.22 -31.77 3.56
CA SER A 159 -1.58 -31.48 4.01
C SER A 159 -1.57 -30.61 5.27
N VAL A 160 -2.57 -29.75 5.44
CA VAL A 160 -2.73 -28.96 6.67
C VAL A 160 -3.06 -29.89 7.84
N SER A 161 -2.19 -29.87 8.85
CA SER A 161 -2.37 -30.62 10.11
C SER A 161 -3.13 -29.82 11.16
N LYS A 162 -2.85 -28.51 11.21
CA LYS A 162 -3.60 -27.50 11.95
C LYS A 162 -3.32 -26.12 11.36
N PHE A 163 -4.22 -25.17 11.56
CA PHE A 163 -3.96 -23.77 11.26
C PHE A 163 -4.61 -22.85 12.30
N LEU A 164 -4.05 -21.64 12.43
CA LEU A 164 -4.51 -20.58 13.31
C LEU A 164 -5.52 -19.72 12.54
N TYR A 165 -6.75 -19.67 13.04
CA TYR A 165 -7.83 -18.92 12.39
C TYR A 165 -8.18 -17.62 13.13
N GLN A 166 -7.64 -17.40 14.33
CA GLN A 166 -7.76 -16.14 15.05
C GLN A 166 -6.64 -15.99 16.08
N LYS A 167 -6.15 -14.76 16.24
CA LYS A 167 -5.16 -14.39 17.24
C LYS A 167 -5.69 -13.27 18.13
N GLY A 168 -5.65 -13.48 19.44
CA GLY A 168 -6.27 -12.62 20.44
C GLY A 168 -7.76 -12.93 20.63
N ASP A 169 -8.21 -12.72 21.85
CA ASP A 169 -9.62 -12.84 22.24
C ASP A 169 -10.26 -11.45 22.20
N GLY A 170 -11.32 -11.29 21.40
CA GLY A 170 -11.94 -9.98 21.16
C GLY A 170 -12.49 -9.36 22.44
N ASP A 171 -13.13 -10.15 23.32
CA ASP A 171 -13.68 -9.64 24.58
C ASP A 171 -12.59 -9.14 25.53
N VAL A 172 -11.42 -9.78 25.51
CA VAL A 172 -10.25 -9.35 26.31
C VAL A 172 -9.63 -8.10 25.71
N ASP A 173 -9.41 -8.08 24.39
CA ASP A 173 -8.80 -6.93 23.71
C ASP A 173 -9.67 -5.68 23.80
N HIS A 174 -11.00 -5.85 23.75
CA HIS A 174 -11.96 -4.75 23.82
C HIS A 174 -12.05 -4.10 25.20
N GLN A 175 -11.37 -4.63 26.22
CA GLN A 175 -11.22 -3.96 27.52
C GLN A 175 -10.05 -2.96 27.55
N TYR A 176 -9.20 -2.97 26.52
CA TYR A 176 -8.05 -2.07 26.40
C TYR A 176 -8.34 -0.92 25.43
N TRP A 177 -7.81 0.27 25.76
CA TRP A 177 -7.76 1.40 24.85
C TRP A 177 -6.41 2.10 24.94
N GLY A 178 -5.65 2.09 23.86
CA GLY A 178 -4.31 2.68 23.76
C GLY A 178 -3.55 2.09 22.58
N PRO A 179 -2.31 2.53 22.32
CA PRO A 179 -1.52 2.00 21.20
C PRO A 179 -1.11 0.54 21.42
N PRO A 180 -1.06 -0.30 20.37
CA PRO A 180 -0.69 -1.71 20.49
C PRO A 180 0.76 -1.90 20.97
N GLU A 181 1.64 -0.96 20.68
CA GLU A 181 3.03 -0.94 21.13
C GLU A 181 3.14 -0.86 22.67
N ALA A 182 2.13 -0.29 23.34
CA ALA A 182 2.09 -0.20 24.80
C ALA A 182 1.51 -1.47 25.47
N GLN A 183 1.10 -2.49 24.72
CA GLN A 183 0.62 -3.76 25.27
C GLN A 183 1.76 -4.74 25.62
N GLU A 184 2.95 -4.26 26.01
CA GLU A 184 4.12 -5.08 26.36
C GLU A 184 3.81 -6.18 27.39
N SER A 185 2.98 -5.88 28.39
CA SER A 185 2.55 -6.85 29.41
C SER A 185 1.71 -8.03 28.88
N GLN A 186 1.21 -7.94 27.64
CA GLN A 186 0.44 -8.97 26.96
C GLN A 186 1.28 -9.76 25.93
N GLN A 187 2.58 -9.50 25.82
CA GLN A 187 3.45 -10.24 24.91
C GLN A 187 3.43 -11.74 25.26
N GLY A 188 3.03 -12.57 24.30
CA GLY A 188 2.95 -14.03 24.46
C GLY A 188 1.79 -14.53 25.32
N THR A 189 0.88 -13.66 25.78
CA THR A 189 -0.30 -14.07 26.58
C THR A 189 -1.57 -14.16 25.73
N ARG A 190 -1.56 -13.58 24.51
CA ARG A 190 -2.72 -13.57 23.63
C ARG A 190 -3.13 -14.98 23.24
N LYS A 191 -4.43 -15.25 23.31
CA LYS A 191 -5.01 -16.55 22.96
C LYS A 191 -4.86 -16.82 21.46
N MET A 192 -4.39 -18.01 21.13
CA MET A 192 -4.28 -18.50 19.75
C MET A 192 -5.36 -19.55 19.50
N PHE A 193 -6.23 -19.28 18.53
CA PHE A 193 -7.33 -20.16 18.17
C PHE A 193 -6.90 -21.08 17.03
N TRP A 194 -6.32 -22.23 17.39
CA TRP A 194 -5.89 -23.26 16.46
C TRP A 194 -7.00 -24.27 16.19
N THR A 195 -7.09 -24.78 14.97
CA THR A 195 -7.96 -25.92 14.62
C THR A 195 -7.23 -26.95 13.76
N SER A 196 -7.61 -28.24 13.91
CA SER A 196 -7.22 -29.35 13.03
C SER A 196 -8.39 -29.88 12.18
N GLY A 197 -9.58 -29.30 12.34
CA GLY A 197 -10.78 -29.57 11.55
C GLY A 197 -11.90 -28.55 11.82
N GLY A 198 -12.44 -27.93 10.77
CA GLY A 198 -13.38 -26.80 10.84
C GLY A 198 -12.75 -25.47 10.42
N ALA A 199 -13.45 -24.35 10.59
CA ALA A 199 -13.06 -23.03 10.06
C ALA A 199 -12.76 -23.05 8.55
N SER A 200 -13.59 -23.77 7.79
CA SER A 200 -13.47 -23.99 6.35
C SER A 200 -13.59 -22.71 5.53
N ASP A 201 -14.46 -21.79 5.96
CA ASP A 201 -14.58 -20.42 5.48
C ASP A 201 -13.22 -19.70 5.52
N ILE A 202 -12.60 -19.65 6.70
CA ILE A 202 -11.31 -18.97 6.91
C ILE A 202 -10.18 -19.65 6.14
N ALA A 203 -10.13 -20.98 6.15
CA ALA A 203 -9.14 -21.73 5.38
C ALA A 203 -9.29 -21.48 3.87
N ALA A 204 -10.52 -21.35 3.36
CA ALA A 204 -10.77 -21.03 1.97
C ALA A 204 -10.36 -19.59 1.64
N GLU A 205 -10.63 -18.62 2.50
CA GLU A 205 -10.19 -17.23 2.30
C GLU A 205 -8.66 -17.09 2.32
N TYR A 206 -7.96 -17.79 3.22
CA TYR A 206 -6.49 -17.85 3.17
C TYR A 206 -6.00 -18.49 1.86
N ALA A 207 -6.67 -19.53 1.39
CA ALA A 207 -6.35 -20.15 0.11
C ALA A 207 -6.59 -19.20 -1.07
N ALA A 208 -7.68 -18.44 -1.08
CA ALA A 208 -7.98 -17.44 -2.10
C ALA A 208 -6.90 -16.36 -2.14
N ALA A 209 -6.55 -15.81 -0.97
CA ALA A 209 -5.53 -14.78 -0.84
C ALA A 209 -4.16 -15.22 -1.35
N LEU A 210 -3.71 -16.42 -0.95
CA LEU A 210 -2.43 -16.98 -1.40
C LEU A 210 -2.44 -17.32 -2.90
N ALA A 211 -3.56 -17.84 -3.42
CA ALA A 211 -3.69 -18.14 -4.85
C ALA A 211 -3.66 -16.88 -5.72
N VAL A 212 -4.31 -15.79 -5.30
CA VAL A 212 -4.26 -14.52 -6.04
C VAL A 212 -2.90 -13.83 -5.88
N ASN A 213 -2.22 -13.94 -4.72
CA ASN A 213 -0.85 -13.44 -4.57
C ASN A 213 0.11 -14.16 -5.53
N TYR A 214 -0.05 -15.49 -5.69
CA TYR A 214 0.68 -16.25 -6.71
C TYR A 214 0.38 -15.77 -8.13
N LEU A 215 -0.89 -15.56 -8.49
CA LEU A 215 -1.26 -15.06 -9.82
C LEU A 215 -0.60 -13.71 -10.13
N ASN A 216 -0.48 -12.85 -9.14
CA ASN A 216 0.04 -11.50 -9.30
C ASN A 216 1.58 -11.45 -9.29
N PHE A 217 2.24 -12.27 -8.47
CA PHE A 217 3.68 -12.14 -8.18
C PHE A 217 4.49 -13.43 -8.30
N GLY A 218 3.86 -14.59 -8.56
CA GLY A 218 4.53 -15.83 -8.94
C GLY A 218 5.21 -16.62 -7.81
N ASN A 219 4.88 -16.36 -6.54
CA ASN A 219 5.48 -17.11 -5.43
C ASN A 219 4.89 -18.52 -5.28
N GLU A 220 5.63 -19.54 -5.74
CA GLU A 220 5.21 -20.95 -5.71
C GLU A 220 4.90 -21.50 -4.31
N GLU A 221 5.50 -20.93 -3.26
CA GLU A 221 5.17 -21.31 -1.88
C GLU A 221 3.73 -20.92 -1.53
N ASP A 222 3.28 -19.74 -1.95
CA ASP A 222 1.91 -19.29 -1.72
C ASP A 222 0.91 -20.24 -2.40
N LEU A 223 1.19 -20.66 -3.64
CA LEU A 223 0.36 -21.64 -4.34
C LEU A 223 0.33 -23.01 -3.63
N THR A 224 1.45 -23.42 -3.05
CA THR A 224 1.55 -24.68 -2.29
C THR A 224 0.62 -24.66 -1.08
N TYR A 225 0.68 -23.59 -0.29
CA TYR A 225 -0.19 -23.41 0.88
C TYR A 225 -1.65 -23.21 0.48
N ALA A 226 -1.91 -22.46 -0.60
CA ALA A 226 -3.26 -22.25 -1.12
C ALA A 226 -3.98 -23.57 -1.45
N LYS A 227 -3.30 -24.48 -2.15
CA LYS A 227 -3.83 -25.81 -2.47
C LYS A 227 -4.11 -26.62 -1.20
N ALA A 228 -3.17 -26.62 -0.25
CA ALA A 228 -3.30 -27.39 0.99
C ALA A 228 -4.46 -26.88 1.88
N LEU A 229 -4.62 -25.57 2.00
CA LEU A 229 -5.70 -24.92 2.75
C LEU A 229 -7.07 -25.14 2.10
N TYR A 230 -7.16 -25.08 0.77
CA TYR A 230 -8.38 -25.41 0.05
C TYR A 230 -8.80 -26.87 0.23
N ASP A 231 -7.85 -27.81 0.11
CA ASP A 231 -8.11 -29.23 0.31
C ASP A 231 -8.51 -29.50 1.78
N PHE A 232 -7.96 -28.75 2.74
CA PHE A 232 -8.42 -28.78 4.14
C PHE A 232 -9.85 -28.25 4.28
N SER A 233 -10.16 -27.08 3.71
CA SER A 233 -11.49 -26.46 3.79
C SER A 233 -12.58 -27.41 3.28
N THR A 234 -12.41 -27.94 2.07
CA THR A 234 -13.38 -28.81 1.39
C THR A 234 -13.49 -30.21 2.00
N LYS A 235 -12.53 -30.62 2.82
CA LYS A 235 -12.59 -31.85 3.62
C LYS A 235 -13.51 -31.71 4.82
N TYR A 236 -13.50 -30.56 5.51
CA TYR A 236 -14.20 -30.39 6.80
C TYR A 236 -15.57 -29.72 6.69
N ASN A 237 -15.74 -28.76 5.77
CA ASN A 237 -17.03 -28.11 5.49
C ASN A 237 -17.77 -27.61 6.74
N ALA A 238 -17.10 -26.81 7.57
CA ALA A 238 -17.68 -26.24 8.78
C ALA A 238 -17.06 -24.87 9.11
N VAL A 239 -17.89 -23.90 9.47
CA VAL A 239 -17.44 -22.56 9.92
C VAL A 239 -16.72 -22.61 11.28
N ALA A 240 -16.00 -21.55 11.62
CA ALA A 240 -15.44 -21.38 12.96
C ALA A 240 -16.56 -21.16 14.01
N THR A 241 -16.46 -21.80 15.17
CA THR A 241 -17.48 -21.71 16.25
C THR A 241 -16.97 -21.11 17.55
N GLU A 242 -15.67 -20.84 17.66
CA GLU A 242 -15.06 -20.24 18.85
C GLU A 242 -14.27 -18.99 18.46
N GLY A 243 -14.16 -18.01 19.36
CA GLY A 243 -13.39 -16.78 19.14
C GLY A 243 -14.09 -15.73 18.26
N CYS A 244 -14.78 -16.15 17.20
CA CYS A 244 -15.40 -15.25 16.22
C CYS A 244 -16.79 -14.76 16.62
N SER A 245 -17.48 -15.46 17.54
CA SER A 245 -18.85 -15.12 17.96
C SER A 245 -18.91 -13.72 18.58
N ALA A 246 -19.96 -12.96 18.24
CA ALA A 246 -20.15 -11.53 18.53
C ALA A 246 -19.26 -10.55 17.73
N PHE A 247 -18.32 -11.03 16.90
CA PHE A 247 -17.46 -10.19 16.05
C PHE A 247 -17.63 -10.52 14.56
N TYR A 248 -17.10 -11.68 14.14
CA TYR A 248 -17.06 -12.16 12.75
C TYR A 248 -17.69 -13.56 12.65
N GLU A 249 -18.93 -13.69 13.12
CA GLU A 249 -19.67 -14.95 13.00
C GLU A 249 -20.02 -15.22 11.53
N SER A 250 -19.59 -16.37 11.05
CA SER A 250 -19.85 -16.80 9.68
C SER A 250 -21.13 -17.63 9.57
N GLU A 251 -21.88 -17.42 8.48
CA GLU A 251 -23.11 -18.14 8.18
C GLU A 251 -22.90 -19.31 7.20
N ASP A 252 -21.81 -19.30 6.43
CA ASP A 252 -21.52 -20.25 5.36
C ASP A 252 -20.00 -20.39 5.16
N TYR A 253 -19.58 -21.39 4.39
CA TYR A 253 -18.20 -21.59 3.93
C TYR A 253 -18.13 -21.90 2.43
N ALA A 254 -19.28 -22.20 1.81
CA ALA A 254 -19.31 -22.73 0.45
C ALA A 254 -19.04 -21.64 -0.59
N ASP A 255 -19.41 -20.39 -0.32
CA ASP A 255 -19.04 -19.25 -1.15
C ASP A 255 -17.55 -18.93 -1.06
N ASP A 256 -16.93 -19.01 0.12
CA ASP A 256 -15.47 -18.86 0.26
C ASP A 256 -14.71 -19.94 -0.50
N GLN A 257 -15.21 -21.18 -0.46
CA GLN A 257 -14.66 -22.28 -1.25
C GLN A 257 -14.81 -22.01 -2.75
N ALA A 258 -15.96 -21.50 -3.21
CA ALA A 258 -16.15 -21.15 -4.61
C ALA A 258 -15.21 -20.01 -5.04
N TRP A 259 -15.03 -19.01 -4.18
CA TRP A 259 -14.10 -17.91 -4.35
C TRP A 259 -12.65 -18.39 -4.50
N ALA A 260 -12.18 -19.22 -3.56
CA ALA A 260 -10.85 -19.83 -3.61
C ALA A 260 -10.66 -20.74 -4.83
N ALA A 261 -11.68 -21.53 -5.19
CA ALA A 261 -11.67 -22.37 -6.37
C ALA A 261 -11.50 -21.54 -7.66
N GLY A 262 -12.09 -20.35 -7.73
CA GLY A 262 -11.91 -19.42 -8.84
C GLY A 262 -10.44 -19.08 -9.08
N PHE A 263 -9.76 -18.56 -8.06
CA PHE A 263 -8.33 -18.24 -8.19
C PHE A 263 -7.46 -19.47 -8.42
N LEU A 264 -7.72 -20.57 -7.71
CA LEU A 264 -6.96 -21.80 -7.90
C LEU A 264 -7.13 -22.38 -9.30
N TYR A 265 -8.32 -22.29 -9.90
CA TYR A 265 -8.51 -22.65 -11.30
C TYR A 265 -7.73 -21.70 -12.22
N LEU A 266 -7.80 -20.39 -11.99
CA LEU A 266 -7.07 -19.41 -12.79
C LEU A 266 -5.55 -19.67 -12.74
N ALA A 267 -5.02 -20.02 -11.56
CA ALA A 267 -3.61 -20.30 -11.31
C ALA A 267 -3.13 -21.66 -11.88
N THR A 268 -3.95 -22.70 -11.82
CA THR A 268 -3.50 -24.08 -12.07
C THR A 268 -4.10 -24.73 -13.31
N LYS A 269 -5.25 -24.23 -13.77
CA LYS A 269 -6.13 -24.88 -14.75
C LYS A 269 -6.58 -26.29 -14.38
N ASP A 270 -6.44 -26.70 -13.12
CA ASP A 270 -6.93 -28.00 -12.65
C ASP A 270 -8.46 -28.02 -12.63
N SER A 271 -9.02 -28.93 -13.41
CA SER A 271 -10.47 -29.12 -13.58
C SER A 271 -11.23 -29.38 -12.26
N LYS A 272 -10.56 -29.83 -11.18
CA LYS A 272 -11.24 -30.05 -9.89
C LYS A 272 -11.85 -28.76 -9.34
N TYR A 273 -11.15 -27.63 -9.49
CA TYR A 273 -11.59 -26.33 -9.01
C TYR A 273 -12.76 -25.81 -9.83
N LYS A 274 -12.67 -25.88 -11.16
CA LYS A 274 -13.78 -25.51 -12.03
C LYS A 274 -15.01 -26.38 -11.79
N SER A 275 -14.82 -27.69 -11.60
CA SER A 275 -15.92 -28.62 -11.31
C SER A 275 -16.61 -28.27 -10.00
N PHE A 276 -15.86 -27.82 -8.98
CA PHE A 276 -16.43 -27.31 -7.74
C PHE A 276 -17.29 -26.07 -8.01
N MET A 277 -16.79 -25.08 -8.76
CA MET A 277 -17.57 -23.88 -9.10
C MET A 277 -18.81 -24.22 -9.93
N ASP A 278 -18.69 -25.10 -10.94
CA ASP A 278 -19.82 -25.56 -11.75
C ASP A 278 -20.93 -26.14 -10.87
N ASN A 279 -20.55 -26.97 -9.88
CA ASN A 279 -21.48 -27.54 -8.90
C ASN A 279 -22.06 -26.47 -7.97
N TYR A 280 -21.23 -25.58 -7.42
CA TYR A 280 -21.67 -24.49 -6.54
C TYR A 280 -22.69 -23.57 -7.25
N PHE A 281 -22.41 -23.14 -8.48
CA PHE A 281 -23.33 -22.32 -9.27
C PHE A 281 -24.50 -23.11 -9.90
N ALA A 282 -24.51 -24.43 -9.79
CA ALA A 282 -25.68 -25.25 -10.12
C ALA A 282 -26.58 -25.50 -8.90
N THR A 283 -26.00 -25.82 -7.73
CA THR A 283 -26.71 -26.39 -6.58
C THR A 283 -26.37 -25.76 -5.23
N GLY A 284 -25.42 -24.83 -5.17
CA GLY A 284 -24.91 -24.22 -3.94
C GLY A 284 -25.96 -23.41 -3.18
N ASN A 285 -25.65 -23.14 -1.90
CA ASN A 285 -26.49 -22.48 -0.90
C ASN A 285 -26.73 -20.99 -1.23
N ARG A 286 -27.41 -20.73 -2.34
CA ARG A 286 -27.83 -19.40 -2.77
C ARG A 286 -29.22 -19.16 -2.24
N GLN A 287 -29.41 -18.06 -1.51
CA GLN A 287 -30.75 -17.61 -1.18
C GLN A 287 -31.50 -17.35 -2.49
N TRP A 288 -32.61 -18.06 -2.71
CA TRP A 288 -33.44 -17.96 -3.93
C TRP A 288 -32.79 -18.44 -5.24
N GLY A 289 -31.64 -19.13 -5.18
CA GLY A 289 -30.96 -19.68 -6.36
C GLY A 289 -30.16 -18.67 -7.19
N GLU A 290 -29.87 -17.49 -6.65
CA GLU A 290 -29.09 -16.43 -7.31
C GLU A 290 -28.08 -15.77 -6.36
N VAL A 291 -27.14 -14.98 -6.88
CA VAL A 291 -26.32 -14.07 -6.06
C VAL A 291 -27.25 -13.04 -5.44
N TYR A 292 -27.20 -12.88 -4.12
CA TYR A 292 -28.22 -12.15 -3.36
C TYR A 292 -27.66 -11.07 -2.43
N TYR A 293 -26.34 -10.93 -2.34
CA TYR A 293 -25.69 -9.97 -1.48
C TYR A 293 -24.42 -9.37 -2.10
N THR A 294 -23.95 -8.27 -1.51
CA THR A 294 -22.74 -7.58 -1.94
C THR A 294 -21.49 -8.34 -1.49
N HIS A 295 -20.35 -8.09 -2.15
CA HIS A 295 -19.06 -8.68 -1.78
C HIS A 295 -18.62 -8.14 -0.41
N CYS A 296 -18.45 -9.02 0.57
CA CYS A 296 -17.96 -8.70 1.92
C CYS A 296 -17.37 -9.94 2.59
N TRP A 297 -16.73 -9.78 3.74
CA TRP A 297 -16.06 -10.86 4.48
C TRP A 297 -16.94 -12.06 4.83
N ASN A 298 -18.26 -11.88 4.94
CA ASN A 298 -19.22 -12.96 5.25
C ASN A 298 -19.97 -13.47 4.01
N ASN A 299 -19.69 -12.89 2.84
CA ASN A 299 -20.35 -13.26 1.59
C ASN A 299 -19.50 -12.84 0.39
N VAL A 300 -18.69 -13.76 -0.11
CA VAL A 300 -17.86 -13.56 -1.31
C VAL A 300 -18.49 -14.15 -2.57
N ASN A 301 -19.76 -14.55 -2.51
CA ASN A 301 -20.49 -15.15 -3.62
C ASN A 301 -20.50 -14.27 -4.88
N LEU A 302 -20.64 -12.94 -4.70
CA LEU A 302 -20.60 -11.99 -5.82
C LEU A 302 -19.21 -11.96 -6.49
N GLY A 303 -18.12 -11.97 -5.72
CA GLY A 303 -16.75 -12.10 -6.24
C GLY A 303 -16.53 -13.46 -6.91
N ALA A 304 -16.96 -14.56 -6.27
CA ALA A 304 -16.89 -15.90 -6.82
C ALA A 304 -17.64 -16.01 -8.16
N ALA A 305 -18.75 -15.30 -8.32
CA ALA A 305 -19.51 -15.26 -9.58
C ALA A 305 -18.75 -14.55 -10.71
N CYS A 306 -17.97 -13.51 -10.40
CA CYS A 306 -17.07 -12.88 -11.35
C CYS A 306 -15.97 -13.85 -11.78
N LEU A 307 -15.25 -14.45 -10.82
CA LEU A 307 -14.19 -15.42 -11.15
C LEU A 307 -14.73 -16.62 -11.92
N TYR A 308 -15.95 -17.07 -11.60
CA TYR A 308 -16.58 -18.18 -12.31
C TYR A 308 -16.78 -17.84 -13.78
N ALA A 309 -17.25 -16.63 -14.07
CA ALA A 309 -17.41 -16.15 -15.44
C ALA A 309 -16.07 -16.09 -16.18
N GLU A 310 -15.00 -15.68 -15.50
CA GLU A 310 -13.64 -15.69 -16.06
C GLU A 310 -13.10 -17.09 -16.36
N THR A 311 -13.66 -18.14 -15.74
CA THR A 311 -13.37 -19.54 -16.15
C THR A 311 -14.05 -19.96 -17.46
N GLY A 312 -14.79 -19.06 -18.11
CA GLY A 312 -15.57 -19.29 -19.31
C GLY A 312 -17.07 -19.52 -19.05
N ALA A 313 -17.54 -19.33 -17.83
CA ALA A 313 -18.97 -19.35 -17.52
C ALA A 313 -19.67 -18.03 -17.88
N ASP A 314 -20.98 -18.01 -17.77
CA ASP A 314 -21.79 -16.84 -18.09
C ASP A 314 -21.76 -15.79 -16.95
N TRP A 315 -21.46 -14.54 -17.29
CA TRP A 315 -21.47 -13.37 -16.40
C TRP A 315 -22.85 -13.07 -15.78
N LYS A 316 -23.92 -13.73 -16.22
CA LYS A 316 -25.28 -13.57 -15.68
C LYS A 316 -25.35 -13.66 -14.16
N TRP A 317 -24.50 -14.48 -13.52
CA TRP A 317 -24.53 -14.69 -12.08
C TRP A 317 -24.11 -13.44 -11.31
N ALA A 318 -23.00 -12.82 -11.71
CA ALA A 318 -22.58 -11.54 -11.14
C ALA A 318 -23.55 -10.42 -11.55
N ASN A 319 -23.90 -10.37 -12.84
CA ASN A 319 -24.70 -9.29 -13.39
C ASN A 319 -26.14 -9.25 -12.86
N SER A 320 -26.72 -10.39 -12.45
CA SER A 320 -28.10 -10.44 -11.93
C SER A 320 -28.27 -9.66 -10.63
N TYR A 321 -27.26 -9.65 -9.77
CA TYR A 321 -27.28 -8.85 -8.54
C TYR A 321 -26.89 -7.40 -8.82
N VAL A 322 -25.79 -7.19 -9.56
CA VAL A 322 -25.29 -5.84 -9.87
C VAL A 322 -26.36 -5.00 -10.57
N SER A 323 -27.01 -5.52 -11.62
CA SER A 323 -28.05 -4.78 -12.37
C SER A 323 -29.28 -4.39 -11.55
N LYS A 324 -29.59 -5.13 -10.48
CA LYS A 324 -30.72 -4.81 -9.58
C LYS A 324 -30.34 -3.74 -8.56
N THR A 325 -29.10 -3.79 -8.05
CA THR A 325 -28.68 -2.99 -6.89
C THR A 325 -27.92 -1.72 -7.28
N ALA A 326 -27.08 -1.78 -8.33
CA ALA A 326 -26.32 -0.64 -8.85
C ALA A 326 -27.19 0.27 -9.74
N THR A 327 -28.28 0.80 -9.17
CA THR A 327 -29.26 1.63 -9.86
C THR A 327 -29.56 2.92 -9.07
N GLY A 328 -30.16 3.90 -9.76
CA GLY A 328 -30.50 5.20 -9.15
C GLY A 328 -29.29 6.11 -8.92
N SER A 329 -29.52 7.23 -8.24
CA SER A 329 -28.52 8.28 -8.00
C SER A 329 -28.25 8.57 -6.53
N ALA A 330 -28.99 7.94 -5.61
CA ALA A 330 -28.77 8.11 -4.17
C ALA A 330 -27.66 7.18 -3.69
N PHE A 331 -27.05 7.50 -2.55
CA PHE A 331 -26.13 6.58 -1.89
C PHE A 331 -26.86 5.31 -1.49
N VAL A 332 -26.19 4.16 -1.62
CA VAL A 332 -26.75 2.85 -1.30
C VAL A 332 -26.15 2.33 0.02
N PRO A 333 -26.79 2.59 1.17
CA PRO A 333 -26.41 2.01 2.47
C PRO A 333 -27.04 0.63 2.63
N ILE A 334 -26.37 -0.42 2.13
CA ILE A 334 -26.90 -1.80 2.14
C ILE A 334 -27.27 -2.24 3.57
N GLN A 335 -26.44 -1.87 4.55
CA GLN A 335 -26.76 -1.95 5.98
C GLN A 335 -26.21 -0.73 6.71
N GLN A 336 -26.67 -0.55 7.95
CA GLN A 336 -26.23 0.53 8.82
C GLN A 336 -24.77 0.40 9.27
N TRP A 337 -24.24 -0.82 9.38
CA TRP A 337 -22.86 -1.07 9.80
C TRP A 337 -21.95 -1.22 8.59
N GLY A 338 -20.90 -0.40 8.50
CA GLY A 338 -19.99 -0.38 7.34
C GLY A 338 -20.73 -0.14 6.03
N SER A 339 -21.61 0.85 5.99
CA SER A 339 -22.41 1.23 4.83
C SER A 339 -21.54 1.55 3.60
N THR A 340 -20.42 2.27 3.80
CA THR A 340 -19.43 2.60 2.77
C THR A 340 -18.69 1.36 2.29
N ARG A 341 -18.28 0.48 3.20
CA ARG A 341 -17.68 -0.82 2.90
C ARG A 341 -18.58 -1.71 2.03
N LEU A 342 -19.86 -1.83 2.38
CA LEU A 342 -20.79 -2.65 1.61
C LEU A 342 -21.08 -2.01 0.24
N ASN A 343 -21.09 -0.69 0.18
CA ASN A 343 -21.24 0.07 -1.06
C ASN A 343 -20.04 -0.15 -2.00
N THR A 344 -18.80 -0.05 -1.49
CA THR A 344 -17.59 -0.30 -2.28
C THR A 344 -17.47 -1.78 -2.67
N GLY A 345 -17.92 -2.70 -1.80
CA GLY A 345 -18.09 -4.12 -2.11
C GLY A 345 -19.08 -4.42 -3.24
N LEU A 346 -20.02 -3.50 -3.54
CA LEU A 346 -20.88 -3.59 -4.72
C LEU A 346 -20.19 -2.96 -5.95
N GLN A 347 -19.50 -1.84 -5.74
CA GLN A 347 -18.81 -1.11 -6.81
C GLN A 347 -17.72 -1.95 -7.47
N LEU A 348 -16.89 -2.68 -6.71
CA LEU A 348 -15.78 -3.45 -7.27
C LEU A 348 -16.27 -4.53 -8.26
N PRO A 349 -17.17 -5.47 -7.89
CA PRO A 349 -17.75 -6.41 -8.85
C PRO A 349 -18.49 -5.73 -10.00
N ALA A 350 -19.17 -4.60 -9.78
CA ALA A 350 -19.81 -3.84 -10.85
C ALA A 350 -18.80 -3.30 -11.88
N LEU A 351 -17.64 -2.85 -11.42
CA LEU A 351 -16.55 -2.39 -12.29
C LEU A 351 -15.89 -3.55 -13.03
N VAL A 352 -15.72 -4.71 -12.38
CA VAL A 352 -15.25 -5.94 -13.04
C VAL A 352 -16.22 -6.40 -14.13
N VAL A 353 -17.53 -6.46 -13.84
CA VAL A 353 -18.56 -6.74 -14.86
C VAL A 353 -18.52 -5.71 -15.99
N SER A 354 -18.25 -4.44 -15.68
CA SER A 354 -18.14 -3.38 -16.70
C SER A 354 -16.92 -3.53 -17.59
N LYS A 355 -15.83 -4.07 -17.05
CA LYS A 355 -14.59 -4.34 -17.79
C LYS A 355 -14.75 -5.50 -18.77
N HIS A 356 -15.45 -6.56 -18.36
CA HIS A 356 -15.52 -7.81 -19.12
C HIS A 356 -16.80 -7.98 -19.96
N THR A 357 -17.80 -7.11 -19.80
CA THR A 357 -19.09 -7.24 -20.51
C THR A 357 -19.52 -5.94 -21.17
N SER A 358 -20.66 -5.96 -21.86
CA SER A 358 -21.30 -4.76 -22.43
C SER A 358 -22.18 -3.99 -21.43
N ASN A 359 -22.41 -4.52 -20.23
CA ASN A 359 -23.06 -3.76 -19.16
C ASN A 359 -22.06 -2.72 -18.64
N ASP A 360 -22.47 -1.47 -18.47
CA ASP A 360 -21.57 -0.41 -17.97
C ASP A 360 -22.16 0.23 -16.70
N TYR A 361 -21.47 0.03 -15.58
CA TYR A 361 -21.80 0.58 -14.26
C TYR A 361 -20.84 1.68 -13.83
N THR A 362 -19.87 2.07 -14.67
CA THR A 362 -18.80 3.00 -14.30
C THR A 362 -19.33 4.37 -13.87
N ALA A 363 -20.39 4.87 -14.50
CA ALA A 363 -21.02 6.13 -14.12
C ALA A 363 -21.69 6.06 -12.74
N TRP A 364 -22.31 4.92 -12.40
CA TRP A 364 -22.90 4.70 -11.08
C TRP A 364 -21.82 4.61 -10.02
N CYS A 365 -20.76 3.81 -10.24
CA CYS A 365 -19.64 3.70 -9.29
C CYS A 365 -18.96 5.06 -9.08
N LYS A 366 -18.74 5.83 -10.15
CA LYS A 366 -18.21 7.20 -10.06
C LYS A 366 -19.07 8.08 -9.14
N ALA A 367 -20.40 8.04 -9.27
CA ALA A 367 -21.30 8.83 -8.43
C ALA A 367 -21.29 8.37 -6.96
N GLN A 368 -21.27 7.05 -6.71
CA GLN A 368 -21.18 6.52 -5.33
C GLN A 368 -19.85 6.90 -4.67
N THR A 369 -18.74 6.76 -5.39
CA THR A 369 -17.42 7.17 -4.91
C THR A 369 -17.36 8.67 -4.66
N ALA A 370 -17.91 9.51 -5.56
CA ALA A 370 -17.96 10.95 -5.31
C ALA A 370 -18.70 11.31 -4.01
N MET A 371 -19.84 10.64 -3.73
CA MET A 371 -20.56 10.79 -2.47
C MET A 371 -19.72 10.34 -1.26
N ILE A 372 -18.93 9.27 -1.37
CA ILE A 372 -17.97 8.85 -0.33
C ILE A 372 -16.88 9.91 -0.12
N LEU A 373 -16.42 10.56 -1.19
CA LEU A 373 -15.34 11.55 -1.16
C LEU A 373 -15.78 12.98 -0.82
N GLY A 374 -17.07 13.20 -0.53
CA GLY A 374 -17.57 14.48 -0.02
C GLY A 374 -18.64 15.15 -0.86
N ASP A 375 -18.98 14.64 -2.06
CA ASP A 375 -20.14 15.11 -2.83
C ASP A 375 -21.45 14.56 -2.25
N ASN A 376 -21.71 14.89 -0.98
CA ASN A 376 -22.88 14.46 -0.25
C ASN A 376 -23.53 15.63 0.50
N SER A 377 -24.71 15.39 1.08
CA SER A 377 -25.54 16.45 1.65
C SER A 377 -24.92 17.18 2.86
N ILE A 378 -23.90 16.59 3.48
CA ILE A 378 -23.23 17.10 4.68
C ILE A 378 -21.79 17.57 4.41
N ASP A 379 -21.35 17.58 3.14
CA ASP A 379 -20.01 18.02 2.71
C ASP A 379 -18.88 17.37 3.54
N LYS A 380 -18.91 16.03 3.62
CA LYS A 380 -18.02 15.23 4.47
C LYS A 380 -17.38 14.10 3.68
N CYS A 381 -16.05 14.08 3.60
CA CYS A 381 -15.35 12.94 3.01
C CYS A 381 -15.22 11.79 4.03
N MET A 382 -15.57 10.57 3.63
CA MET A 382 -15.53 9.38 4.48
C MET A 382 -14.15 8.70 4.50
N VAL A 383 -13.19 9.20 3.71
CA VAL A 383 -11.80 8.71 3.70
C VAL A 383 -10.95 9.66 4.53
N VAL A 384 -10.43 9.17 5.66
CA VAL A 384 -9.67 9.98 6.62
C VAL A 384 -8.40 10.54 5.97
N GLY A 385 -8.13 11.82 6.19
CA GLY A 385 -6.94 12.51 5.68
C GLY A 385 -6.95 12.83 4.17
N PHE A 386 -7.93 12.36 3.41
CA PHE A 386 -7.99 12.56 1.95
C PHE A 386 -8.19 14.04 1.55
N SER A 387 -8.98 14.77 2.33
CA SER A 387 -9.35 16.17 2.07
C SER A 387 -9.62 16.93 3.38
N ASP A 388 -9.66 18.26 3.34
CA ASP A 388 -9.83 19.10 4.55
C ASP A 388 -11.13 18.81 5.33
N ASN A 389 -12.18 18.43 4.61
CA ASN A 389 -13.49 18.09 5.15
C ASN A 389 -13.63 16.61 5.53
N SER A 390 -12.59 15.78 5.39
CA SER A 390 -12.60 14.36 5.77
C SER A 390 -13.00 14.11 7.21
N ALA A 391 -13.49 12.90 7.48
CA ALA A 391 -13.71 12.36 8.82
C ALA A 391 -12.44 12.46 9.67
N LYS A 392 -12.62 12.81 10.94
CA LYS A 392 -11.54 13.21 11.85
C LYS A 392 -11.43 12.31 13.08
N ASN A 393 -12.50 11.61 13.45
CA ASN A 393 -12.56 10.84 14.68
C ASN A 393 -12.89 9.37 14.42
N PRO A 394 -12.05 8.64 13.67
CA PRO A 394 -12.23 7.20 13.53
C PRO A 394 -12.15 6.52 14.89
N HIS A 395 -12.95 5.48 15.09
CA HIS A 395 -12.88 4.60 16.26
C HIS A 395 -11.64 3.72 16.14
N HIS A 396 -10.46 4.25 16.48
CA HIS A 396 -9.20 3.55 16.30
C HIS A 396 -8.22 3.80 17.45
N ARG A 397 -7.88 2.76 18.21
CA ARG A 397 -7.11 2.87 19.46
C ARG A 397 -5.75 3.54 19.25
N ALA A 398 -4.94 3.05 18.32
CA ALA A 398 -3.59 3.56 18.07
C ALA A 398 -3.58 5.02 17.56
N ALA A 399 -4.61 5.44 16.82
CA ALA A 399 -4.69 6.77 16.24
C ALA A 399 -5.40 7.78 17.16
N SER A 400 -6.14 7.31 18.16
CA SER A 400 -7.01 8.14 19.00
C SER A 400 -6.27 9.19 19.83
N GLY A 401 -5.04 8.91 20.23
CA GLY A 401 -4.29 9.72 21.21
C GLY A 401 -4.78 9.59 22.65
N TYR A 402 -5.67 8.64 22.95
CA TYR A 402 -6.20 8.37 24.28
C TYR A 402 -5.65 7.07 24.88
N ALA A 403 -5.59 7.00 26.20
CA ALA A 403 -5.07 5.85 26.96
C ALA A 403 -6.14 5.09 27.75
N SER A 404 -7.41 5.48 27.64
CA SER A 404 -8.53 4.72 28.23
C SER A 404 -9.90 5.09 27.62
N TYR A 405 -10.86 4.17 27.70
CA TYR A 405 -12.27 4.46 27.40
C TYR A 405 -12.85 5.60 28.23
N GLY A 406 -12.35 5.80 29.45
CA GLY A 406 -12.77 6.90 30.31
C GLY A 406 -12.43 8.27 29.71
N GLU A 407 -11.36 8.37 28.93
CA GLU A 407 -10.97 9.58 28.19
C GLU A 407 -11.79 9.72 26.90
N VAL A 408 -11.94 8.64 26.13
CA VAL A 408 -12.74 8.62 24.90
C VAL A 408 -14.19 9.04 25.15
N ASN A 409 -14.83 8.47 26.18
CA ASN A 409 -16.24 8.73 26.51
C ASN A 409 -16.48 10.15 27.02
N LYS A 410 -15.45 10.82 27.55
CA LYS A 410 -15.53 12.22 28.01
C LYS A 410 -15.04 13.19 26.94
N SER A 411 -14.49 12.70 25.84
CA SER A 411 -13.97 13.55 24.78
C SER A 411 -15.09 14.30 24.10
N THR A 412 -14.88 15.61 23.98
CA THR A 412 -15.64 16.50 23.09
C THR A 412 -14.70 17.14 22.05
N THR A 413 -13.44 16.71 22.02
CA THR A 413 -12.37 17.30 21.21
C THR A 413 -12.24 16.53 19.92
N VAL A 414 -12.39 17.23 18.79
CA VAL A 414 -12.05 16.71 17.46
C VAL A 414 -10.53 16.74 17.30
N HIS A 415 -9.91 15.61 16.97
CA HIS A 415 -8.45 15.44 16.88
C HIS A 415 -7.66 15.96 18.11
N PRO A 416 -7.56 15.14 19.17
CA PRO A 416 -6.71 15.45 20.33
C PRO A 416 -5.25 15.69 19.93
N THR A 417 -4.49 16.48 20.72
CA THR A 417 -3.09 16.84 20.44
C THR A 417 -2.17 15.63 20.18
N ASN A 418 -2.45 14.48 20.79
CA ASN A 418 -1.66 13.26 20.64
C ASN A 418 -2.23 12.28 19.60
N SER A 419 -3.33 12.64 18.93
CA SER A 419 -3.93 11.80 17.89
C SER A 419 -3.09 11.78 16.63
N LYS A 420 -3.29 10.73 15.82
CA LYS A 420 -2.66 10.56 14.52
C LYS A 420 -3.73 10.63 13.45
N THR A 421 -3.42 11.26 12.32
CA THR A 421 -4.28 11.16 11.14
C THR A 421 -4.18 9.74 10.61
N LEU A 422 -5.28 8.99 10.69
CA LEU A 422 -5.35 7.62 10.18
C LEU A 422 -5.57 7.64 8.66
N VAL A 423 -4.55 8.09 7.94
CA VAL A 423 -4.61 8.36 6.49
C VAL A 423 -5.18 7.16 5.75
N GLY A 424 -6.16 7.43 4.89
CA GLY A 424 -6.73 6.43 3.98
C GLY A 424 -7.84 5.58 4.56
N ALA A 425 -8.07 5.62 5.88
CA ALA A 425 -9.11 4.78 6.49
C ALA A 425 -10.50 5.18 5.98
N LEU A 426 -11.26 4.19 5.49
CA LEU A 426 -12.65 4.36 5.11
C LEU A 426 -13.52 4.14 6.36
N VAL A 427 -14.15 5.20 6.86
CA VAL A 427 -15.09 5.07 7.98
C VAL A 427 -16.38 4.37 7.55
N GLY A 428 -17.07 3.70 8.47
CA GLY A 428 -18.30 2.96 8.20
C GLY A 428 -19.42 3.75 7.53
N GLY A 429 -19.46 5.07 7.72
CA GLY A 429 -20.30 5.99 6.97
C GLY A 429 -21.76 6.05 7.45
N PRO A 430 -22.67 6.66 6.66
CA PRO A 430 -24.02 6.95 7.11
C PRO A 430 -24.94 5.72 7.12
N LYS A 431 -25.81 5.66 8.13
CA LYS A 431 -26.96 4.74 8.19
C LYS A 431 -28.08 5.08 7.19
N SER A 432 -27.97 6.20 6.48
CA SER A 432 -28.98 6.78 5.59
C SER A 432 -28.41 7.09 4.21
N SER A 433 -29.27 7.09 3.19
CA SER A 433 -28.88 7.37 1.81
C SER A 433 -28.61 8.85 1.52
N ASP A 434 -29.03 9.74 2.41
CA ASP A 434 -28.84 11.18 2.30
C ASP A 434 -27.75 11.69 3.26
N PHE A 435 -26.97 10.80 3.89
CA PHE A 435 -25.90 11.13 4.83
C PHE A 435 -26.32 11.83 6.13
N SER A 436 -27.61 12.13 6.34
CA SER A 436 -28.05 12.95 7.49
C SER A 436 -27.81 12.30 8.85
N THR A 437 -27.51 11.00 8.87
CA THR A 437 -27.25 10.20 10.08
C THR A 437 -25.78 10.10 10.45
N TYR A 438 -24.86 10.58 9.61
CA TYR A 438 -23.43 10.50 9.92
C TYR A 438 -23.04 11.60 10.91
N VAL A 439 -22.37 11.20 11.99
CA VAL A 439 -21.78 12.10 12.97
C VAL A 439 -20.32 11.69 13.12
N ASP A 440 -19.40 12.62 12.93
CA ASP A 440 -17.96 12.38 13.07
C ASP A 440 -17.59 12.30 14.56
N SER A 441 -17.65 11.10 15.13
CA SER A 441 -17.43 10.85 16.55
C SER A 441 -16.85 9.47 16.77
N MET A 442 -15.73 9.43 17.50
CA MET A 442 -15.06 8.20 17.93
C MET A 442 -15.95 7.32 18.81
N GLN A 443 -17.00 7.86 19.44
CA GLN A 443 -17.96 7.08 20.23
C GLN A 443 -19.01 6.36 19.35
N ASP A 444 -19.20 6.80 18.10
CA ASP A 444 -20.09 6.15 17.15
C ASP A 444 -19.31 5.09 16.35
N TYR A 445 -19.05 3.95 16.99
CA TYR A 445 -18.45 2.77 16.37
C TYR A 445 -19.33 2.14 15.27
N VAL A 446 -20.50 2.69 14.94
CA VAL A 446 -21.26 2.23 13.76
C VAL A 446 -20.82 3.03 12.52
N CYS A 447 -20.76 4.35 12.66
CA CYS A 447 -20.45 5.25 11.56
C CYS A 447 -18.95 5.54 11.41
N ASN A 448 -18.16 5.45 12.49
CA ASN A 448 -16.74 5.82 12.52
C ASN A 448 -15.79 4.65 12.79
N GLU A 449 -16.30 3.42 12.88
CA GLU A 449 -15.43 2.24 12.80
C GLU A 449 -14.70 2.23 11.46
N VAL A 450 -13.49 1.71 11.51
CA VAL A 450 -12.59 1.49 10.38
C VAL A 450 -12.08 0.06 10.50
N ALA A 451 -11.92 -0.65 9.39
CA ALA A 451 -11.45 -2.03 9.41
C ALA A 451 -10.77 -2.43 8.11
N ILE A 452 -9.94 -3.45 8.16
CA ILE A 452 -9.17 -3.95 7.00
C ILE A 452 -10.10 -4.35 5.85
N ASP A 453 -11.27 -4.91 6.18
CA ASP A 453 -12.29 -5.28 5.20
C ASP A 453 -13.01 -4.05 4.60
N TYR A 454 -13.03 -2.91 5.32
CA TYR A 454 -13.66 -1.68 4.84
C TYR A 454 -12.84 -1.07 3.70
N ASN A 455 -11.52 -1.12 3.82
CA ASN A 455 -10.61 -0.62 2.82
C ASN A 455 -10.44 -1.56 1.62
N ALA A 456 -10.73 -2.87 1.78
CA ALA A 456 -10.34 -3.89 0.79
C ALA A 456 -10.89 -3.61 -0.61
N ALA A 457 -12.21 -3.39 -0.73
CA ALA A 457 -12.84 -3.16 -2.02
C ALA A 457 -12.56 -1.75 -2.59
N ILE A 458 -12.43 -0.72 -1.74
CA ILE A 458 -12.24 0.66 -2.23
C ILE A 458 -10.89 0.86 -2.92
N VAL A 459 -9.85 0.12 -2.52
CA VAL A 459 -8.56 0.09 -3.22
C VAL A 459 -8.74 -0.36 -4.67
N GLY A 460 -9.42 -1.49 -4.89
CA GLY A 460 -9.77 -1.97 -6.24
C GLY A 460 -10.70 -1.02 -7.01
N VAL A 461 -11.68 -0.40 -6.34
CA VAL A 461 -12.56 0.62 -6.95
C VAL A 461 -11.76 1.82 -7.43
N ALA A 462 -10.82 2.33 -6.62
CA ALA A 462 -9.97 3.46 -6.99
C ALA A 462 -9.12 3.13 -8.22
N ALA A 463 -8.51 1.94 -8.25
CA ALA A 463 -7.75 1.46 -9.41
C ALA A 463 -8.60 1.35 -10.67
N ALA A 464 -9.81 0.78 -10.57
CA ALA A 464 -10.74 0.64 -11.69
C ALA A 464 -11.25 1.99 -12.22
N LEU A 465 -11.57 2.93 -11.33
CA LEU A 465 -12.00 4.27 -11.71
C LEU A 465 -10.83 5.07 -12.33
N TYR A 466 -9.61 4.92 -11.83
CA TYR A 466 -8.42 5.50 -12.46
C TYR A 466 -8.17 4.89 -13.84
N GLU A 467 -8.30 3.58 -14.02
CA GLU A 467 -8.16 2.94 -15.34
C GLU A 467 -9.18 3.50 -16.35
N LYS A 468 -10.42 3.70 -15.90
CA LYS A 468 -11.51 4.21 -16.73
C LYS A 468 -11.40 5.70 -17.06
N PHE A 469 -11.01 6.53 -16.10
CA PHE A 469 -11.11 8.00 -16.18
C PHE A 469 -9.75 8.72 -16.23
N GLY A 470 -8.68 8.12 -15.72
CA GLY A 470 -7.33 8.69 -15.71
C GLY A 470 -7.20 9.99 -14.91
N THR A 471 -8.04 10.19 -13.90
CA THR A 471 -8.13 11.45 -13.14
C THR A 471 -7.31 11.41 -11.85
N GLY A 472 -6.64 12.53 -11.57
CA GLY A 472 -5.89 12.73 -10.34
C GLY A 472 -4.38 12.50 -10.46
N SER A 473 -3.68 12.71 -9.35
CA SER A 473 -2.25 12.44 -9.17
C SER A 473 -1.98 11.96 -7.75
N VAL A 474 -0.91 11.19 -7.56
CA VAL A 474 -0.41 10.84 -6.23
C VAL A 474 0.20 12.06 -5.55
N ASP A 475 0.10 12.13 -4.23
CA ASP A 475 0.74 13.17 -3.42
C ASP A 475 2.16 12.74 -3.04
N SER A 476 3.11 13.67 -3.14
CA SER A 476 4.52 13.44 -2.79
C SER A 476 4.82 13.66 -1.30
N SER A 477 3.85 14.14 -0.54
CA SER A 477 3.97 14.37 0.90
C SER A 477 2.61 14.19 1.56
N ILE A 478 2.54 13.31 2.54
CA ILE A 478 1.31 12.91 3.20
C ILE A 478 1.57 12.91 4.71
N VAL A 479 0.67 13.54 5.48
CA VAL A 479 0.84 13.70 6.93
C VAL A 479 0.94 12.33 7.61
N GLY A 480 2.01 12.12 8.39
CA GLY A 480 2.22 10.88 9.14
C GLY A 480 2.79 9.73 8.32
N VAL A 481 3.00 9.93 7.01
CA VAL A 481 3.72 9.01 6.12
C VAL A 481 5.17 9.50 5.99
N GLY A 482 6.12 8.56 5.95
CA GLY A 482 7.53 8.83 5.64
C GLY A 482 7.74 9.26 4.19
N ASP A 483 8.97 9.09 3.67
CA ASP A 483 9.28 9.43 2.28
C ASP A 483 8.38 8.64 1.31
N VAL A 484 7.59 9.38 0.53
CA VAL A 484 6.70 8.79 -0.47
C VAL A 484 7.49 8.61 -1.76
N ASP A 485 7.80 7.36 -2.10
CA ASP A 485 8.46 7.03 -3.35
C ASP A 485 7.46 7.26 -4.51
N THR A 486 7.61 8.38 -5.23
CA THR A 486 6.72 8.74 -6.34
C THR A 486 7.45 8.58 -7.67
N PRO A 487 6.85 7.90 -8.67
CA PRO A 487 7.42 7.88 -10.01
C PRO A 487 7.42 9.28 -10.63
N PRO A 488 8.37 9.59 -11.54
CA PRO A 488 8.33 10.82 -12.31
C PRO A 488 7.06 10.90 -13.16
N THR A 489 6.40 12.05 -13.14
CA THR A 489 5.12 12.31 -13.83
C THR A 489 5.19 12.00 -15.34
N PRO A 490 4.23 11.26 -15.93
CA PRO A 490 4.20 11.01 -17.37
C PRO A 490 3.85 12.28 -18.17
N GLY A 491 4.83 12.80 -18.93
CA GLY A 491 4.63 13.92 -19.86
C GLY A 491 5.37 13.72 -21.18
N SER A 492 4.62 13.28 -22.20
CA SER A 492 4.91 13.31 -23.65
C SER A 492 6.26 12.75 -24.15
N SER A 493 6.25 11.55 -24.73
CA SER A 493 7.39 10.98 -25.44
C SER A 493 7.67 11.73 -26.76
N THR A 494 8.92 12.13 -26.96
CA THR A 494 9.42 12.69 -28.23
C THR A 494 10.63 11.85 -28.64
N THR A 495 10.57 11.19 -29.80
CA THR A 495 11.71 10.44 -30.33
C THR A 495 12.58 11.38 -31.18
N SER A 496 13.86 11.52 -30.84
CA SER A 496 14.86 12.26 -31.63
C SER A 496 15.99 11.30 -32.02
N SER A 497 16.31 11.21 -33.31
CA SER A 497 17.54 10.59 -33.79
C SER A 497 18.60 11.68 -34.03
N THR A 498 19.80 11.48 -33.49
CA THR A 498 20.94 12.41 -33.64
C THR A 498 22.22 11.61 -33.91
N THR A 499 22.97 12.02 -34.94
CA THR A 499 24.31 11.50 -35.28
C THR A 499 25.38 12.41 -34.66
N THR A 500 26.39 11.84 -34.01
CA THR A 500 27.42 12.58 -33.24
C THR A 500 28.82 12.34 -33.81
N THR A 501 29.64 13.39 -33.92
CA THR A 501 31.09 13.29 -34.19
C THR A 501 31.85 13.94 -33.03
N SER A 502 32.84 13.23 -32.46
CA SER A 502 33.55 13.63 -31.23
C SER A 502 35.01 14.02 -31.50
N THR A 503 35.52 15.02 -30.77
CA THR A 503 36.97 15.27 -30.61
C THR A 503 37.23 15.67 -29.15
N SER A 504 38.20 15.03 -28.50
CA SER A 504 38.50 15.16 -27.07
C SER A 504 39.73 16.02 -26.80
N VAL A 505 39.67 16.86 -25.76
CA VAL A 505 40.84 17.48 -25.10
C VAL A 505 40.58 17.44 -23.58
N THR A 506 41.57 16.97 -22.82
CA THR A 506 41.55 16.77 -21.36
C THR A 506 42.22 17.92 -20.62
N THR A 507 41.63 18.35 -19.49
CA THR A 507 42.34 19.07 -18.41
C THR A 507 41.78 18.65 -17.04
N ASN A 508 42.68 18.28 -16.11
CA ASN A 508 42.42 17.85 -14.74
C ASN A 508 42.21 19.03 -13.78
N ASN A 509 41.33 18.87 -12.78
CA ASN A 509 41.44 19.56 -11.49
C ASN A 509 40.74 18.75 -10.37
N PRO A 510 41.42 18.32 -9.29
CA PRO A 510 40.82 17.59 -8.17
C PRO A 510 40.40 18.54 -7.01
N GLY A 511 39.31 18.20 -6.30
CA GLY A 511 39.07 18.68 -4.93
C GLY A 511 37.77 19.45 -4.70
N SER A 512 36.71 18.74 -4.29
CA SER A 512 35.70 19.27 -3.36
C SER A 512 35.07 18.10 -2.60
N GLU A 513 35.11 18.16 -1.27
CA GLU A 513 34.43 17.24 -0.35
C GLU A 513 33.11 17.91 0.12
N GLU A 514 32.03 17.15 0.27
CA GLU A 514 30.80 17.60 0.93
C GLU A 514 30.65 16.95 2.30
N THR A 515 30.27 17.75 3.29
CA THR A 515 30.08 17.33 4.68
C THR A 515 28.62 16.89 4.90
N VAL A 516 28.42 15.64 5.31
CA VAL A 516 27.08 15.04 5.55
C VAL A 516 26.93 14.72 7.04
N GLU A 517 25.75 14.99 7.62
CA GLU A 517 25.43 14.57 9.00
C GLU A 517 25.08 13.07 9.02
N LEU A 518 25.65 12.34 9.97
CA LEU A 518 25.50 10.90 10.14
C LEU A 518 24.60 10.57 11.33
N GLU A 519 23.84 9.48 11.22
CA GLU A 519 23.01 8.99 12.31
C GLU A 519 23.85 8.47 13.48
N VAL A 520 23.42 8.81 14.71
CA VAL A 520 24.08 8.42 15.96
C VAL A 520 23.08 7.71 16.86
N SER A 521 23.38 6.48 17.26
CA SER A 521 22.59 5.74 18.26
C SER A 521 23.29 5.74 19.61
N LYS A 522 22.54 5.84 20.73
CA LYS A 522 23.09 5.90 22.09
C LYS A 522 22.72 4.64 22.87
N SER A 523 23.71 3.94 23.41
CA SER A 523 23.53 2.75 24.25
C SER A 523 24.53 2.78 25.40
N ASP A 524 24.08 2.67 26.65
CA ASP A 524 24.95 2.59 27.86
C ASP A 524 26.08 3.65 27.93
N ASN A 525 25.77 4.92 27.65
CA ASN A 525 26.73 6.04 27.56
C ASN A 525 27.85 5.88 26.50
N LYS A 526 27.58 5.06 25.48
CA LYS A 526 28.34 4.99 24.25
C LYS A 526 27.49 5.52 23.10
N TRP A 527 28.13 6.25 22.19
CA TRP A 527 27.55 6.75 20.96
C TRP A 527 28.09 5.92 19.80
N ILE A 528 27.19 5.36 19.02
CA ILE A 528 27.47 4.43 17.94
C ILE A 528 27.16 5.15 16.63
N VAL A 529 28.17 5.29 15.78
CA VAL A 529 28.09 6.04 14.51
C VAL A 529 28.32 5.08 13.36
N MET A 530 27.46 5.11 12.34
CA MET A 530 27.69 4.36 11.11
C MET A 530 28.53 5.17 10.13
N THR A 531 29.71 4.69 9.72
CA THR A 531 30.71 5.54 9.05
C THR A 531 30.49 5.71 7.54
N ASN A 532 29.72 4.82 6.88
CA ASN A 532 29.40 4.89 5.45
C ASN A 532 30.60 5.14 4.53
N GLY A 533 31.77 4.60 4.87
CA GLY A 533 33.00 4.76 4.10
C GLY A 533 33.75 6.09 4.31
N ALA A 534 33.39 6.89 5.30
CA ALA A 534 34.08 8.12 5.67
C ALA A 534 35.53 7.87 6.13
N THR A 535 36.43 8.80 5.80
CA THR A 535 37.84 8.76 6.21
C THR A 535 38.14 9.66 7.43
N GLU A 536 37.24 10.57 7.76
CA GLU A 536 37.31 11.44 8.94
C GLU A 536 35.88 11.75 9.43
N LEU A 537 35.70 11.80 10.75
CA LEU A 537 34.46 12.22 11.42
C LEU A 537 34.70 13.50 12.21
N GLU A 538 33.90 14.53 11.99
CA GLU A 538 33.79 15.71 12.87
C GLU A 538 32.66 15.48 13.88
N ILE A 539 33.01 15.48 15.16
CA ILE A 539 32.10 15.23 16.27
C ILE A 539 31.79 16.55 16.97
N LYS A 540 30.52 16.95 16.98
CA LYS A 540 30.02 18.11 17.72
C LYS A 540 29.26 17.63 18.95
N ILE A 541 29.69 18.10 20.11
CA ILE A 541 29.08 17.80 21.39
C ILE A 541 28.27 19.01 21.82
N SER A 542 27.01 18.80 22.18
CA SER A 542 26.11 19.81 22.73
C SER A 542 25.53 19.38 24.08
N GLY A 543 24.85 20.30 24.77
CA GLY A 543 24.27 20.04 26.10
C GLY A 543 25.28 20.11 27.25
N GLY A 544 26.50 20.57 26.97
CA GLY A 544 27.56 20.76 27.94
C GLY A 544 27.40 22.01 28.82
N VAL A 545 28.16 22.06 29.89
CA VAL A 545 28.25 23.22 30.80
C VAL A 545 29.40 24.09 30.32
N ALA A 546 29.14 25.38 30.15
CA ALA A 546 30.15 26.34 29.69
C ALA A 546 31.41 26.32 30.56
N GLY A 547 32.58 26.18 29.93
CA GLY A 547 33.88 26.13 30.61
C GLY A 547 34.21 24.77 31.27
N ALA A 548 33.35 23.76 31.13
CA ALA A 548 33.69 22.39 31.50
C ALA A 548 34.66 21.78 30.47
N GLN A 549 35.28 20.66 30.83
CA GLN A 549 36.13 19.87 29.95
C GLN A 549 35.68 18.41 29.94
N ALA A 550 35.81 17.76 28.78
CA ALA A 550 35.57 16.33 28.62
C ALA A 550 36.73 15.64 27.92
N ASN A 551 36.95 14.37 28.24
CA ASN A 551 37.82 13.47 27.48
C ASN A 551 37.23 12.05 27.47
N GLY A 552 37.72 11.22 26.57
CA GLY A 552 37.19 9.88 26.41
C GLY A 552 38.00 9.02 25.46
N GLY A 553 37.34 7.97 24.97
CA GLY A 553 37.87 7.09 23.94
C GLY A 553 36.91 6.85 22.80
N TYR A 554 37.42 6.24 21.73
CA TYR A 554 36.64 5.69 20.65
C TYR A 554 37.22 4.35 20.21
N GLY A 555 36.39 3.44 19.71
CA GLY A 555 36.82 2.13 19.26
C GLY A 555 36.10 1.67 18.00
N TYR A 556 36.77 0.79 17.26
CA TYR A 556 36.29 0.22 16.00
C TYR A 556 36.91 -1.16 15.76
N TRP A 557 36.28 -1.96 14.89
CA TRP A 557 36.86 -3.22 14.43
C TRP A 557 37.79 -2.97 13.23
N ASP A 558 39.07 -3.30 13.37
CA ASP A 558 40.05 -3.23 12.28
C ASP A 558 40.10 -4.58 11.55
N ASN A 559 39.72 -4.60 10.28
CA ASN A 559 39.65 -5.84 9.49
C ASN A 559 41.02 -6.34 9.05
N ASN A 560 42.01 -5.46 8.93
CA ASN A 560 43.37 -5.87 8.61
C ASN A 560 44.03 -6.54 9.82
N ALA A 561 43.78 -6.02 11.01
CA ALA A 561 44.24 -6.64 12.26
C ALA A 561 43.32 -7.78 12.75
N ASN A 562 42.10 -7.85 12.21
CA ASN A 562 41.00 -8.70 12.66
C ASN A 562 40.79 -8.64 14.18
N ALA A 563 40.80 -7.42 14.73
CA ALA A 563 40.72 -7.17 16.16
C ALA A 563 40.07 -5.80 16.45
N TRP A 564 39.51 -5.67 17.65
CA TRP A 564 39.01 -4.39 18.15
C TRP A 564 40.17 -3.46 18.52
N SER A 565 40.10 -2.21 18.06
CA SER A 565 41.05 -1.15 18.37
C SER A 565 40.38 -0.11 19.28
N ASP A 566 41.04 0.24 20.38
CA ASP A 566 40.60 1.29 21.31
C ASP A 566 41.59 2.46 21.29
N ASN A 567 41.08 3.65 21.06
CA ASN A 567 41.85 4.89 20.94
C ASN A 567 41.31 5.93 21.93
N SER A 568 42.15 6.91 22.29
CA SER A 568 41.75 8.05 23.13
C SER A 568 41.71 9.32 22.29
N TRP A 569 40.72 10.17 22.55
CA TRP A 569 40.65 11.51 21.96
C TRP A 569 41.14 12.55 22.95
N ASN A 570 41.63 13.67 22.42
CA ASN A 570 42.18 14.76 23.22
C ASN A 570 41.09 15.43 24.06
N THR A 571 41.47 15.98 25.22
CA THR A 571 40.54 16.75 26.05
C THR A 571 39.96 17.93 25.27
N VAL A 572 38.63 18.04 25.25
CA VAL A 572 37.89 19.15 24.65
C VAL A 572 37.34 20.06 25.75
N TYR A 573 37.25 21.36 25.44
CA TYR A 573 36.69 22.37 26.33
C TYR A 573 35.38 22.90 25.76
N PHE A 574 34.35 22.98 26.59
CA PHE A 574 33.05 23.50 26.19
C PHE A 574 33.06 25.03 26.19
N ASP A 575 32.59 25.61 25.08
CA ASP A 575 32.52 27.04 24.88
C ASP A 575 31.46 27.73 25.77
N SER A 576 31.28 29.03 25.61
CA SER A 576 30.29 29.81 26.37
C SER A 576 28.83 29.37 26.15
N THR A 577 28.56 28.57 25.12
CA THR A 577 27.24 28.02 24.79
C THR A 577 27.07 26.56 25.20
N GLY A 578 28.11 25.94 25.78
CA GLY A 578 28.06 24.54 26.18
C GLY A 578 28.32 23.56 25.04
N ASN A 579 29.02 23.99 23.99
CA ASN A 579 29.34 23.17 22.83
C ASN A 579 30.86 22.90 22.73
N ALA A 580 31.23 21.75 22.17
CA ALA A 580 32.62 21.38 21.88
C ALA A 580 32.71 20.61 20.55
N THR A 581 33.88 20.59 19.91
CA THR A 581 34.10 19.86 18.65
C THR A 581 35.46 19.20 18.63
N PHE A 582 35.54 17.99 18.07
CA PHE A 582 36.80 17.30 17.78
C PHE A 582 36.64 16.39 16.56
N THR A 583 37.75 15.93 15.98
CA THR A 583 37.73 15.02 14.84
C THR A 583 38.30 13.65 15.20
N ILE A 584 37.86 12.63 14.44
CA ILE A 584 38.35 11.25 14.50
C ILE A 584 38.75 10.81 13.09
N ASP A 585 40.01 10.45 12.89
CA ASP A 585 40.47 9.83 11.64
C ASP A 585 40.04 8.35 11.58
N ILE A 586 39.46 7.93 10.46
CA ILE A 586 39.02 6.55 10.24
C ILE A 586 39.98 5.84 9.28
N PRO A 587 40.73 4.83 9.74
CA PRO A 587 41.60 4.07 8.85
C PRO A 587 40.80 3.31 7.78
N ALA A 588 41.37 3.19 6.57
CA ALA A 588 40.77 2.41 5.48
C ALA A 588 40.59 0.90 5.79
N SER A 589 41.14 0.42 6.92
CA SER A 589 41.04 -0.95 7.40
C SER A 589 39.76 -1.26 8.19
N VAL A 590 38.93 -0.27 8.50
CA VAL A 590 37.66 -0.47 9.23
C VAL A 590 36.59 -0.97 8.25
N SER A 591 36.25 -2.26 8.27
CA SER A 591 35.31 -2.87 7.29
C SER A 591 33.99 -3.37 7.90
N THR A 592 33.68 -2.98 9.14
CA THR A 592 32.32 -3.07 9.68
C THR A 592 31.92 -1.67 10.12
N ASP A 593 31.31 -0.93 9.19
CA ASP A 593 30.53 0.32 9.20
C ASP A 593 30.21 1.08 10.50
N LYS A 594 30.95 0.93 11.60
CA LYS A 594 30.58 1.35 12.96
C LYS A 594 31.78 1.82 13.78
N VAL A 595 31.69 3.01 14.37
CA VAL A 595 32.60 3.54 15.39
C VAL A 595 31.83 3.75 16.70
N GLU A 596 32.41 3.32 17.81
CA GLU A 596 31.89 3.57 19.17
C GLU A 596 32.67 4.69 19.84
N ILE A 597 31.98 5.71 20.35
CA ILE A 597 32.55 6.84 21.08
C ILE A 597 32.06 6.78 22.53
N GLN A 598 32.96 7.05 23.48
CA GLN A 598 32.63 7.08 24.90
C GLN A 598 33.32 8.25 25.59
N VAL A 599 32.61 8.90 26.52
CA VAL A 599 33.17 9.91 27.43
C VAL A 599 33.59 9.22 28.73
N TYR A 600 34.84 9.41 29.14
CA TYR A 600 35.37 8.83 30.38
C TYR A 600 35.29 9.82 31.53
N TYR A 601 35.55 11.09 31.26
CA TYR A 601 35.52 12.13 32.28
C TYR A 601 34.99 13.44 31.71
N TYR A 602 34.17 14.11 32.52
CA TYR A 602 33.49 15.36 32.19
C TYR A 602 33.33 16.18 33.47
N ALA A 603 34.00 17.32 33.57
CA ALA A 603 34.08 18.08 34.82
C ALA A 603 34.35 19.58 34.59
N MET A 604 34.07 20.41 35.60
CA MET A 604 34.34 21.85 35.59
C MET A 604 35.09 22.29 36.84
N TRP A 605 35.89 23.36 36.72
CA TRP A 605 36.63 23.91 37.86
C TRP A 605 35.70 24.74 38.72
N ASP A 606 35.57 24.36 39.99
CA ASP A 606 34.78 25.09 40.95
C ASP A 606 35.71 25.86 41.90
N ASN A 607 35.63 27.19 41.83
CA ASN A 607 36.40 28.09 42.69
C ASN A 607 36.03 27.96 44.17
N GLY A 608 34.79 27.54 44.48
CA GLY A 608 34.32 27.32 45.85
C GLY A 608 35.01 26.14 46.52
N SER A 609 35.21 25.04 45.78
CA SER A 609 35.94 23.86 46.25
C SER A 609 37.42 23.83 45.88
N SER A 610 37.89 24.78 45.05
CA SER A 610 39.25 24.80 44.46
C SER A 610 39.64 23.45 43.84
N SER A 611 38.68 22.79 43.18
CA SER A 611 38.82 21.44 42.66
C SER A 611 37.99 21.21 41.41
N MET A 612 38.25 20.10 40.71
CA MET A 612 37.45 19.68 39.57
C MET A 612 36.21 18.93 40.05
N VAL A 613 35.02 19.36 39.63
CA VAL A 613 33.75 18.74 40.01
C VAL A 613 33.13 18.08 38.78
N ASN A 614 32.87 16.77 38.88
CA ASN A 614 32.26 15.99 37.80
C ASN A 614 30.86 16.54 37.45
N GLN A 615 30.60 16.58 36.15
CA GLN A 615 29.31 16.98 35.58
C GLN A 615 28.57 15.75 35.07
N ASP A 616 27.26 15.88 34.93
CA ASP A 616 26.38 14.79 34.48
C ASP A 616 26.56 14.55 32.97
N GLN A 617 27.17 13.43 32.62
CA GLN A 617 27.46 13.04 31.24
C GLN A 617 26.21 12.66 30.45
N SER A 618 25.11 12.31 31.10
CA SER A 618 23.88 11.91 30.42
C SER A 618 23.27 13.03 29.57
N LYS A 619 23.61 14.28 29.89
CA LYS A 619 23.15 15.50 29.23
C LYS A 619 23.92 15.87 27.97
N LEU A 620 24.98 15.12 27.64
CA LEU A 620 25.73 15.34 26.42
C LEU A 620 25.04 14.64 25.25
N ASP A 621 24.93 15.38 24.15
CA ASP A 621 24.44 14.91 22.85
C ASP A 621 25.54 15.07 21.81
N PHE A 622 25.62 14.11 20.88
CA PHE A 622 26.67 14.02 19.87
C PHE A 622 26.04 14.06 18.48
N ASN A 623 26.37 15.10 17.71
CA ASN A 623 26.10 15.19 16.28
C ASN A 623 27.40 14.89 15.52
N VAL A 624 27.34 14.01 14.54
CA VAL A 624 28.53 13.54 13.82
C VAL A 624 28.41 13.87 12.35
N TYR A 625 29.46 14.45 11.79
CA TYR A 625 29.55 14.85 10.40
C TYR A 625 30.73 14.12 9.76
N ALA A 626 30.62 13.76 8.48
CA ALA A 626 31.69 13.10 7.75
C ALA A 626 32.00 13.80 6.42
N ASN A 627 33.27 13.78 6.03
CA ASN A 627 33.69 14.14 4.69
C ASN A 627 33.63 12.87 3.83
N VAL A 628 32.68 12.83 2.88
CA VAL A 628 32.54 11.70 1.95
C VAL A 628 33.14 12.10 0.59
N PRO A 629 34.07 11.32 0.01
CA PRO A 629 34.65 11.64 -1.30
C PRO A 629 33.60 11.63 -2.41
N VAL A 630 33.52 12.71 -3.19
CA VAL A 630 32.63 12.81 -4.35
C VAL A 630 33.05 11.79 -5.41
N VAL A 631 32.24 10.76 -5.61
CA VAL A 631 32.36 9.85 -6.76
C VAL A 631 32.09 10.64 -8.03
N THR A 632 33.13 10.84 -8.84
CA THR A 632 33.04 11.53 -10.12
C THR A 632 32.31 10.64 -11.13
N THR A 633 31.02 10.88 -11.34
CA THR A 633 30.33 10.45 -12.56
C THR A 633 30.69 11.42 -13.68
N SER A 634 31.19 10.90 -14.80
CA SER A 634 31.50 11.71 -15.98
C SER A 634 30.20 12.22 -16.60
N SER A 635 29.85 13.49 -16.35
CA SER A 635 28.80 14.19 -17.09
C SER A 635 29.39 14.83 -18.34
N THR A 636 28.79 14.54 -19.50
CA THR A 636 29.14 15.18 -20.78
C THR A 636 28.23 16.39 -20.97
N THR A 637 28.74 17.61 -20.79
CA THR A 637 27.96 18.82 -21.08
C THR A 637 27.82 19.01 -22.58
N THR A 638 26.62 18.78 -23.10
CA THR A 638 26.25 19.05 -24.50
C THR A 638 25.54 20.40 -24.57
N THR A 639 26.19 21.43 -25.12
CA THR A 639 25.51 22.70 -25.42
C THR A 639 24.66 22.53 -26.68
N THR A 640 23.34 22.45 -26.51
CA THR A 640 22.38 22.35 -27.63
C THR A 640 21.83 23.73 -27.95
N THR A 641 22.04 24.21 -29.18
CA THR A 641 21.34 25.40 -29.72
C THR A 641 20.14 24.90 -30.53
N THR A 642 18.92 25.20 -30.10
CA THR A 642 17.68 24.78 -30.77
C THR A 642 17.29 25.78 -31.86
N THR A 643 17.13 25.31 -33.10
CA THR A 643 16.41 26.05 -34.15
C THR A 643 15.14 25.28 -34.52
N THR A 644 13.98 25.94 -34.42
CA THR A 644 12.65 25.36 -34.63
C THR A 644 12.31 25.29 -36.12
N THR A 645 11.76 24.17 -36.60
CA THR A 645 11.00 24.13 -37.86
C THR A 645 9.84 23.15 -37.74
N THR A 646 8.65 23.60 -38.13
CA THR A 646 7.36 22.91 -37.96
C THR A 646 7.02 22.08 -39.19
N THR A 647 6.58 20.82 -39.03
CA THR A 647 5.80 20.12 -40.07
C THR A 647 4.82 19.12 -39.43
N THR A 648 3.60 19.11 -39.93
CA THR A 648 2.44 18.33 -39.44
C THR A 648 2.29 17.02 -40.22
N THR A 649 2.03 15.89 -39.55
CA THR A 649 1.53 14.67 -40.24
C THR A 649 0.49 13.93 -39.38
N THR A 650 -0.56 13.46 -40.03
CA THR A 650 -1.79 12.85 -39.51
C THR A 650 -1.67 11.33 -39.35
N THR A 651 -2.21 10.75 -38.27
CA THR A 651 -2.20 9.31 -37.97
C THR A 651 -3.36 8.56 -38.65
N THR A 652 -3.09 7.38 -39.23
CA THR A 652 -4.11 6.39 -39.66
C THR A 652 -3.95 5.09 -38.86
N THR A 653 -5.06 4.55 -38.39
CA THR A 653 -5.20 3.33 -37.57
C THR A 653 -4.97 2.05 -38.41
N THR A 654 -4.30 1.04 -37.84
CA THR A 654 -4.37 -0.35 -38.36
C THR A 654 -4.45 -1.37 -37.22
N THR A 655 -5.37 -2.31 -37.38
CA THR A 655 -5.74 -3.44 -36.52
C THR A 655 -4.81 -4.64 -36.76
N THR A 656 -4.50 -5.43 -35.71
CA THR A 656 -3.85 -6.75 -35.90
C THR A 656 -4.52 -7.85 -35.08
N THR A 657 -4.71 -8.97 -35.76
CA THR A 657 -5.44 -10.19 -35.40
C THR A 657 -4.51 -11.25 -34.80
N THR A 658 -5.06 -12.07 -33.90
CA THR A 658 -4.45 -13.22 -33.20
C THR A 658 -4.26 -14.44 -34.11
N THR A 659 -3.19 -15.22 -33.89
CA THR A 659 -3.12 -16.64 -34.28
C THR A 659 -2.26 -17.46 -33.30
N THR A 660 -2.70 -18.68 -33.03
CA THR A 660 -2.20 -19.66 -32.05
C THR A 660 -1.46 -20.82 -32.76
N SER A 661 -0.42 -21.44 -32.16
CA SER A 661 -0.31 -22.90 -31.84
C SER A 661 1.10 -23.54 -31.90
N SER A 662 1.37 -24.33 -30.83
CA SER A 662 2.00 -25.69 -30.76
C SER A 662 3.52 -25.95 -30.88
N THR A 663 3.95 -26.90 -30.05
CA THR A 663 5.29 -27.44 -29.71
C THR A 663 5.76 -28.62 -30.59
N SER A 664 7.07 -28.74 -30.89
CA SER A 664 7.83 -30.03 -30.95
C SER A 664 9.36 -29.83 -31.11
N THR A 665 10.15 -30.85 -30.75
CA THR A 665 11.60 -30.93 -30.44
C THR A 665 12.59 -31.16 -31.61
N ASP A 666 13.65 -30.32 -31.68
CA ASP A 666 15.06 -30.40 -32.19
C ASP A 666 15.46 -31.30 -33.40
N PRO A 667 16.27 -30.81 -34.39
CA PRO A 667 17.66 -30.33 -34.20
C PRO A 667 17.97 -28.93 -34.79
N LEU A 668 18.58 -28.05 -33.98
CA LEU A 668 19.41 -26.90 -34.37
C LEU A 668 18.84 -25.98 -35.47
N ASP A 669 17.57 -25.62 -35.39
CA ASP A 669 17.09 -24.42 -36.09
C ASP A 669 17.61 -23.20 -35.33
N VAL A 670 18.59 -22.50 -35.91
CA VAL A 670 19.01 -21.19 -35.40
C VAL A 670 17.79 -20.29 -35.46
N LEU A 671 17.33 -19.82 -34.30
CA LEU A 671 16.31 -18.79 -34.18
C LEU A 671 17.03 -17.48 -33.85
N PRO A 672 17.35 -16.63 -34.84
CA PRO A 672 18.17 -15.44 -34.62
C PRO A 672 17.48 -14.53 -33.59
N GLY A 673 18.17 -14.33 -32.46
CA GLY A 673 17.76 -13.45 -31.37
C GLY A 673 17.10 -14.13 -30.18
N ASP A 674 16.86 -15.44 -30.22
CA ASP A 674 16.39 -16.23 -29.09
C ASP A 674 17.59 -16.71 -28.24
N VAL A 675 18.12 -15.78 -27.43
CA VAL A 675 19.36 -15.95 -26.66
C VAL A 675 19.16 -16.90 -25.50
N ASN A 676 17.95 -16.95 -24.92
CA ASN A 676 17.63 -17.83 -23.81
C ASN A 676 17.09 -19.21 -24.26
N CYS A 677 16.92 -19.43 -25.57
CA CYS A 677 16.42 -20.65 -26.20
C CYS A 677 15.00 -21.03 -25.76
N ASP A 678 14.13 -20.05 -25.51
CA ASP A 678 12.74 -20.28 -25.11
C ASP A 678 11.75 -20.33 -26.29
N GLY A 679 12.25 -20.16 -27.51
CA GLY A 679 11.49 -20.20 -28.75
C GLY A 679 10.83 -18.87 -29.12
N LEU A 680 11.08 -17.79 -28.38
CA LEU A 680 10.52 -16.45 -28.62
C LEU A 680 11.60 -15.38 -28.57
N VAL A 681 11.69 -14.54 -29.61
CA VAL A 681 12.60 -13.38 -29.62
C VAL A 681 11.92 -12.19 -28.94
N LYS A 682 12.37 -11.83 -27.73
CA LYS A 682 11.78 -10.75 -26.90
C LYS A 682 12.84 -9.96 -26.14
N VAL A 683 12.42 -8.90 -25.44
CA VAL A 683 13.34 -8.00 -24.72
C VAL A 683 14.18 -8.74 -23.67
N GLY A 684 13.67 -9.87 -23.14
CA GLY A 684 14.40 -10.74 -22.23
C GLY A 684 15.71 -11.28 -22.82
N ASP A 685 15.76 -11.57 -24.12
CA ASP A 685 16.96 -12.05 -24.81
C ASP A 685 18.05 -10.99 -24.88
N VAL A 686 17.65 -9.74 -25.14
CA VAL A 686 18.53 -8.57 -25.17
C VAL A 686 19.13 -8.29 -23.79
N ILE A 687 18.32 -8.44 -22.74
CA ILE A 687 18.77 -8.24 -21.35
C ILE A 687 19.78 -9.33 -20.97
N LEU A 688 19.49 -10.58 -21.31
CA LEU A 688 20.39 -11.70 -21.03
C LEU A 688 21.74 -11.52 -21.76
N LEU A 689 21.69 -11.15 -23.05
CA LEU A 689 22.88 -10.87 -23.85
C LEU A 689 23.70 -9.70 -23.29
N ASN A 690 23.06 -8.58 -22.94
CA ASN A 690 23.76 -7.42 -22.40
C ASN A 690 24.40 -7.68 -21.03
N ARG A 691 23.76 -8.50 -20.18
CA ARG A 691 24.36 -8.91 -18.89
C ARG A 691 25.56 -9.83 -19.10
N PHE A 692 25.48 -10.75 -20.06
CA PHE A 692 26.60 -11.61 -20.43
C PHE A 692 27.78 -10.81 -20.99
N LEU A 693 27.53 -9.85 -21.90
CA LEU A 693 28.54 -8.94 -22.45
C LEU A 693 29.12 -7.98 -21.40
N GLY A 694 28.37 -7.72 -20.31
CA GLY A 694 28.81 -6.96 -19.15
C GLY A 694 29.63 -7.76 -18.12
N GLU A 695 30.06 -8.98 -18.47
CA GLU A 695 30.85 -9.89 -17.63
C GLU A 695 30.21 -10.24 -16.27
N ASP A 696 28.87 -10.26 -16.20
CA ASP A 696 28.13 -10.73 -15.04
C ASP A 696 28.39 -12.24 -14.81
N GLN A 697 29.17 -12.57 -13.78
CA GLN A 697 29.58 -13.95 -13.48
C GLN A 697 28.43 -14.89 -13.10
N THR A 698 27.23 -14.36 -12.85
CA THR A 698 26.04 -15.16 -12.52
C THR A 698 25.28 -15.66 -13.74
N ILE A 699 25.62 -15.16 -14.94
CA ILE A 699 24.90 -15.46 -16.19
C ILE A 699 25.67 -16.49 -17.03
N HIS A 700 24.94 -17.51 -17.49
CA HIS A 700 25.45 -18.52 -18.41
C HIS A 700 24.52 -18.61 -19.63
N ILE A 701 25.02 -18.25 -20.81
CA ILE A 701 24.33 -18.47 -22.09
C ILE A 701 24.74 -19.84 -22.62
N THR A 702 23.77 -20.64 -23.06
CA THR A 702 24.04 -21.97 -23.64
C THR A 702 24.79 -21.85 -24.96
N SER A 703 25.45 -22.92 -25.42
CA SER A 703 26.12 -22.91 -26.73
C SER A 703 25.15 -22.58 -27.88
N GLN A 704 23.89 -23.03 -27.79
CA GLN A 704 22.85 -22.67 -28.77
C GLN A 704 22.43 -21.21 -28.64
N GLY A 705 22.29 -20.69 -27.42
CA GLY A 705 21.98 -19.28 -27.17
C GLY A 705 23.06 -18.35 -27.72
N MET A 706 24.33 -18.77 -27.68
CA MET A 706 25.44 -18.03 -28.31
C MET A 706 25.37 -18.04 -29.84
N VAL A 707 24.87 -19.11 -30.44
CA VAL A 707 24.63 -19.19 -31.90
C VAL A 707 23.42 -18.33 -32.30
N ASN A 708 22.35 -18.36 -31.52
CA ASN A 708 21.16 -17.53 -31.73
C ASN A 708 21.44 -16.04 -31.50
N ALA A 709 22.38 -15.71 -30.60
CA ALA A 709 22.79 -14.35 -30.31
C ALA A 709 23.62 -13.71 -31.43
N ASP A 710 24.39 -14.48 -32.21
CA ASP A 710 25.25 -13.98 -33.29
C ASP A 710 24.42 -13.78 -34.59
N ILE A 711 23.76 -12.63 -34.72
CA ILE A 711 22.80 -12.37 -35.79
C ILE A 711 23.52 -12.10 -37.11
N ASP A 712 24.69 -11.48 -37.06
CA ASP A 712 25.43 -11.04 -38.25
C ASP A 712 26.63 -11.96 -38.61
N GLY A 713 26.91 -12.97 -37.78
CA GLY A 713 27.94 -13.98 -38.01
C GLY A 713 29.37 -13.49 -37.75
N ASN A 714 29.53 -12.35 -37.05
CA ASN A 714 30.83 -11.78 -36.70
C ASN A 714 31.30 -12.16 -35.28
N GLY A 715 30.49 -12.94 -34.56
CA GLY A 715 30.65 -13.26 -33.16
C GLY A 715 29.75 -12.39 -32.28
N VAL A 716 29.46 -12.85 -31.07
CA VAL A 716 28.50 -12.17 -30.18
C VAL A 716 29.07 -10.84 -29.64
N THR A 717 28.48 -9.73 -30.06
CA THR A 717 28.85 -8.36 -29.69
C THR A 717 27.64 -7.51 -29.30
N GLY A 718 27.87 -6.24 -28.89
CA GLY A 718 26.78 -5.31 -28.60
C GLY A 718 25.91 -4.96 -29.82
N ASP A 719 26.42 -5.16 -31.04
CA ASP A 719 25.66 -4.91 -32.28
C ASP A 719 24.56 -5.95 -32.48
N ASP A 720 24.73 -7.16 -31.94
CA ASP A 720 23.71 -8.20 -31.94
C ASP A 720 22.52 -7.81 -31.07
N SER A 721 22.74 -7.23 -29.89
CA SER A 721 21.67 -6.70 -29.03
C SER A 721 20.78 -5.69 -29.79
N VAL A 722 21.38 -4.89 -30.66
CA VAL A 722 20.64 -3.93 -31.52
C VAL A 722 19.88 -4.66 -32.62
N SER A 723 20.46 -5.71 -33.20
CA SER A 723 19.81 -6.53 -34.23
C SER A 723 18.60 -7.29 -33.67
N ILE A 724 18.70 -7.82 -32.44
CA ILE A 724 17.58 -8.47 -31.74
C ILE A 724 16.46 -7.47 -31.46
N LEU A 725 16.78 -6.24 -31.02
CA LEU A 725 15.77 -5.18 -30.86
C LEU A 725 15.05 -4.83 -32.17
N LYS A 726 15.74 -4.88 -33.31
CA LYS A 726 15.12 -4.68 -34.62
C LYS A 726 14.18 -5.84 -34.98
N ILE A 727 14.55 -7.09 -34.67
CA ILE A 727 13.67 -8.25 -34.85
C ILE A 727 12.39 -8.08 -34.04
N ILE A 728 12.51 -7.70 -32.75
CA ILE A 728 11.36 -7.46 -31.85
C ILE A 728 10.46 -6.34 -32.39
N ALA A 729 11.04 -5.29 -32.97
CA ALA A 729 10.31 -4.18 -33.57
C ALA A 729 9.76 -4.46 -34.98
N GLY A 730 10.01 -5.64 -35.56
CA GLY A 730 9.59 -6.01 -36.92
C GLY A 730 10.32 -5.23 -38.03
N LEU A 731 11.57 -4.82 -37.78
CA LEU A 731 12.40 -3.99 -38.66
C LEU A 731 13.46 -4.78 -39.45
N LEU A 732 13.49 -6.11 -39.31
CA LEU A 732 14.40 -7.03 -40.02
C LEU A 732 13.63 -8.17 -40.71
#